data_AF-A0A820A9D8-F1
#
_entry.id   AF-A0A820A9D8-F1
#
_cell.length_a   1.000
_cell.length_b   1.000
_cell.length_c   1.000
_cell.angle_alpha   90.00
_cell.angle_beta   90.00
_cell.angle_gamma   90.00
#
_symmetry.space_group_name_H-M   'P 1'
#
loop_
_entity.id
_entity.type
_entity.pdbx_description
1 polymer ?
#
loop_
_entity_poly.entity_id
_entity_poly.type
_entity_poly.pdbx_seq_one_letter_code
_entity_poly.pdbx_strand_id
1 'polypeptide(L)'
;MVFENLVAYLLDKYLSDYIENLDTKKLKVDLWSGNVVLENLYLKPNALADLNLPVTISLGYLEKLTLQVPWKNIYTQSTKATIDGLFLLVVPKTEVEYDAKRDEKEQHEAKMKEVYHIEELRKEQEAQKNAKSSDKNNDTFAERMQLQVIRNLELSIRNIHVVYEDKSTKPNHPFAFGFTLNYITLHTTTPDWKPTILKEDTPLIHKLGDLSALSIYWNTDAQSRSGLSRDEALKNLRQRIAVNNQQTPTDISYILRPLNIKARIVLAMKPRQEEFKRPMFDIKVDLDEFSLNINRDQYSDLLDLLEFRDYLSIQTKYIKYHINIGIQEKPSTKRWKFAYEAIVNEEIRPRFECYKWENIKLHLDRCREYRSLHFQELLGKATVEQKQRAQELEKNLDVFNLTYIRRSAEIEAKKKKDQEPKTWWGSVSNWWGGNKPPDNPELDFEKVMSPEEKKKLYDAIGYEGEDTSTSTYPEEFIDIDLAIQLNLLDVNVWSKINENDAQFRVIARAAIPDTNLVFKRRPATSAIAVFVDLGSFQVFGIATDLKQSDFSNDNRPVLAQPVSRSLSTSNQQKLLQVEFETNPLDKSSDYRVKVVSQSLEIKYNAQTINKLAECFEQDTQRNLQGVKQAAYSTYTDVKHRSYILMKHNVEKIKVLDIDIDLQSSYFLLPENGVYRDGAAAICMDFGHLTLKRSTKPSQNGEQATSLKEAK
;
A
#
# COMPACT_ATOMS: atom_id res chain seq x y z
N MET A 1 0.94 14.69 -32.38
CA MET A 1 0.06 14.75 -31.20
C MET A 1 0.78 14.05 -30.06
N VAL A 2 0.76 14.67 -28.88
CA VAL A 2 1.70 14.43 -27.77
C VAL A 2 1.13 13.46 -26.74
N PHE A 3 -0.18 13.49 -26.60
CA PHE A 3 -0.93 12.87 -25.50
C PHE A 3 -1.06 11.35 -25.68
N GLU A 4 -1.27 10.91 -26.92
CA GLU A 4 -1.35 9.50 -27.30
C GLU A 4 -0.03 8.79 -27.03
N ASN A 5 1.10 9.44 -27.35
CA ASN A 5 2.43 8.90 -27.14
C ASN A 5 2.78 8.78 -25.66
N LEU A 6 2.35 9.72 -24.81
CA LEU A 6 2.57 9.65 -23.36
C LEU A 6 1.79 8.48 -22.74
N VAL A 7 0.49 8.37 -23.02
CA VAL A 7 -0.31 7.29 -22.42
C VAL A 7 0.12 5.93 -22.95
N ALA A 8 0.52 5.83 -24.22
CA ALA A 8 1.11 4.61 -24.75
C ALA A 8 2.45 4.26 -24.10
N TYR A 9 3.30 5.23 -23.80
CA TYR A 9 4.51 5.01 -23.03
C TYR A 9 4.18 4.55 -21.59
N LEU A 10 3.23 5.19 -20.91
CA LEU A 10 2.85 4.83 -19.55
C LEU A 10 2.23 3.43 -19.48
N LEU A 11 1.32 3.09 -20.40
CA LEU A 11 0.75 1.75 -20.45
C LEU A 11 1.81 0.69 -20.77
N ASP A 12 2.72 0.95 -21.70
CA ASP A 12 3.85 0.06 -21.98
C ASP A 12 4.71 -0.12 -20.71
N LYS A 13 5.09 0.98 -20.04
CA LYS A 13 5.88 0.96 -18.81
C LYS A 13 5.19 0.19 -17.68
N TYR A 14 3.88 0.37 -17.47
CA TYR A 14 3.16 -0.18 -16.32
C TYR A 14 2.46 -1.52 -16.58
N LEU A 15 2.26 -1.94 -17.83
CA LEU A 15 1.62 -3.22 -18.15
C LEU A 15 2.61 -4.29 -18.60
N SER A 16 3.67 -3.90 -19.32
CA SER A 16 4.63 -4.85 -19.90
C SER A 16 5.39 -5.64 -18.83
N ASP A 17 5.51 -5.13 -17.61
CA ASP A 17 6.15 -5.83 -16.50
C ASP A 17 5.28 -6.95 -15.91
N TYR A 18 3.94 -6.83 -16.00
CA TYR A 18 3.01 -7.73 -15.31
C TYR A 18 2.33 -8.73 -16.25
N ILE A 19 2.15 -8.39 -17.53
CA ILE A 19 1.39 -9.21 -18.49
C ILE A 19 2.33 -10.03 -19.39
N GLU A 20 2.02 -11.30 -19.60
CA GLU A 20 2.71 -12.17 -20.53
C GLU A 20 2.39 -11.81 -21.98
N ASN A 21 3.42 -11.76 -22.84
CA ASN A 21 3.30 -11.63 -24.29
C ASN A 21 2.41 -10.44 -24.75
N LEU A 22 2.45 -9.32 -24.03
CA LEU A 22 1.73 -8.10 -24.40
C LEU A 22 2.23 -7.58 -25.76
N ASP A 23 1.34 -7.52 -26.75
CA ASP A 23 1.66 -6.91 -28.05
C ASP A 23 1.62 -5.38 -27.93
N THR A 24 2.77 -4.82 -27.55
CA THR A 24 2.97 -3.38 -27.36
C THR A 24 2.75 -2.57 -28.64
N LYS A 25 2.91 -3.19 -29.82
CA LYS A 25 2.67 -2.53 -31.11
C LYS A 25 1.19 -2.38 -31.38
N LYS A 26 0.40 -3.43 -31.14
CA LYS A 26 -1.06 -3.38 -31.26
C LYS A 26 -1.66 -2.42 -30.22
N LEU A 27 -1.18 -2.48 -28.98
CA LEU A 27 -1.61 -1.56 -27.91
C LEU A 27 -1.38 -0.10 -28.30
N LYS A 28 -0.19 0.20 -28.85
CA LYS A 28 0.12 1.52 -29.39
C LYS A 28 -0.89 1.93 -30.44
N VAL A 29 -1.23 1.10 -31.44
CA VAL A 29 -2.20 1.39 -32.50
C VAL A 29 -3.62 1.64 -31.95
N ASP A 30 -4.09 0.79 -31.04
CA ASP A 30 -5.43 0.92 -30.44
C ASP A 30 -5.57 2.21 -29.61
N LEU A 31 -4.48 2.70 -29.00
CA LEU A 31 -4.43 3.99 -28.33
C LEU A 31 -4.68 5.18 -29.25
N TRP A 32 -4.20 5.17 -30.50
CA TRP A 32 -4.47 6.27 -31.45
C TRP A 32 -5.97 6.40 -31.74
N SER A 33 -6.73 5.32 -31.62
CA SER A 33 -8.19 5.33 -31.78
C SER A 33 -8.93 5.89 -30.55
N GLY A 34 -8.24 6.00 -29.40
CA GLY A 34 -8.83 6.40 -28.12
C GLY A 34 -9.58 5.29 -27.38
N ASN A 35 -9.47 4.04 -27.83
CA ASN A 35 -10.12 2.90 -27.18
C ASN A 35 -9.19 1.68 -27.19
N VAL A 36 -8.65 1.35 -26.02
CA VAL A 36 -7.89 0.12 -25.78
C VAL A 36 -8.79 -0.88 -25.09
N VAL A 37 -8.87 -2.08 -25.66
CA VAL A 37 -9.52 -3.22 -25.02
C VAL A 37 -8.57 -4.40 -25.11
N LEU A 38 -8.09 -4.86 -23.96
CA LEU A 38 -7.33 -6.08 -23.82
C LEU A 38 -8.18 -7.09 -23.08
N GLU A 39 -8.22 -8.31 -23.60
CA GLU A 39 -9.03 -9.38 -23.02
C GLU A 39 -8.21 -10.66 -22.91
N ASN A 40 -8.54 -11.48 -21.93
CA ASN A 40 -7.93 -12.79 -21.68
C ASN A 40 -6.39 -12.71 -21.52
N LEU A 41 -5.95 -11.80 -20.66
CA LEU A 41 -4.53 -11.57 -20.40
C LEU A 41 -4.03 -12.52 -19.30
N TYR A 42 -2.81 -13.02 -19.47
CA TYR A 42 -2.12 -13.80 -18.43
C TYR A 42 -1.05 -12.96 -17.76
N LEU A 43 -0.93 -13.09 -16.44
CA LEU A 43 0.12 -12.41 -15.70
C LEU A 43 1.39 -13.25 -15.64
N LYS A 44 2.54 -12.59 -15.67
CA LYS A 44 3.84 -13.25 -15.56
C LYS A 44 4.00 -13.88 -14.18
N PRO A 45 4.65 -15.04 -14.05
CA PRO A 45 4.90 -15.66 -12.75
C PRO A 45 5.69 -14.79 -11.76
N ASN A 46 6.58 -13.95 -12.28
CA ASN A 46 7.43 -13.02 -11.53
C ASN A 46 6.80 -11.63 -11.34
N ALA A 47 5.52 -11.43 -11.69
CA ALA A 47 4.85 -10.13 -11.59
C ALA A 47 4.80 -9.55 -10.16
N LEU A 48 5.04 -10.37 -9.13
CA LEU A 48 5.12 -9.95 -7.72
C LEU A 48 6.57 -9.80 -7.21
N ALA A 49 7.58 -9.87 -8.08
CA ALA A 49 8.99 -9.84 -7.68
C ALA A 49 9.39 -8.55 -6.95
N ASP A 50 8.81 -7.41 -7.35
CA ASP A 50 9.10 -6.09 -6.75
C ASP A 50 8.72 -6.01 -5.26
N LEU A 51 7.86 -6.92 -4.77
CA LEU A 51 7.50 -7.01 -3.35
C LEU A 51 8.58 -7.68 -2.50
N ASN A 52 9.64 -8.25 -3.10
CA ASN A 52 10.70 -8.99 -2.41
C ASN A 52 10.16 -10.11 -1.50
N LEU A 53 9.14 -10.82 -1.98
CA LEU A 53 8.52 -11.96 -1.29
C LEU A 53 8.93 -13.29 -1.94
N PRO A 54 9.13 -14.38 -1.17
CA PRO A 54 9.52 -15.70 -1.68
C PRO A 54 8.32 -16.45 -2.29
N VAL A 55 7.54 -15.79 -3.14
CA VAL A 55 6.31 -16.31 -3.74
C VAL A 55 6.36 -16.22 -5.26
N THR A 56 5.48 -16.96 -5.93
CA THR A 56 5.32 -16.94 -7.38
C THR A 56 3.85 -17.11 -7.76
N ILE A 57 3.46 -16.59 -8.92
CA ILE A 57 2.11 -16.74 -9.43
C ILE A 57 1.99 -18.11 -10.13
N SER A 58 1.15 -18.98 -9.58
CA SER A 58 0.79 -20.28 -10.18
C SER A 58 -0.26 -20.12 -11.29
N LEU A 59 -1.25 -19.26 -11.06
CA LEU A 59 -2.27 -18.87 -12.04
C LEU A 59 -2.52 -17.37 -11.92
N GLY A 60 -2.30 -16.62 -12.99
CA GLY A 60 -2.60 -15.20 -13.05
C GLY A 60 -3.37 -14.88 -14.31
N TYR A 61 -4.61 -14.40 -14.16
CA TYR A 61 -5.51 -14.16 -15.28
C TYR A 61 -6.29 -12.87 -15.08
N LEU A 62 -6.39 -12.07 -16.14
CA LEU A 62 -7.15 -10.85 -16.20
C LEU A 62 -8.12 -10.93 -17.39
N GLU A 63 -9.41 -10.98 -17.11
CA GLU A 63 -10.46 -11.13 -18.13
C GLU A 63 -10.49 -9.96 -19.09
N LYS A 64 -10.49 -8.73 -18.55
CA LYS A 64 -10.65 -7.53 -19.37
C LYS A 64 -9.98 -6.30 -18.74
N LEU A 65 -9.21 -5.59 -19.56
CA LEU A 65 -8.71 -4.25 -19.30
C LEU A 65 -9.19 -3.34 -20.42
N THR A 66 -9.92 -2.28 -20.09
CA THR A 66 -10.40 -1.28 -21.05
C THR A 66 -9.95 0.11 -20.64
N LEU A 67 -9.37 0.86 -21.58
CA LEU A 67 -9.07 2.27 -21.42
C LEU A 67 -9.64 3.05 -22.60
N GLN A 68 -10.61 3.92 -22.33
CA GLN A 68 -11.21 4.83 -23.31
C GLN A 68 -10.78 6.25 -23.00
N VAL A 69 -9.93 6.81 -23.85
CA VAL A 69 -9.46 8.20 -23.73
C VAL A 69 -10.03 9.02 -24.87
N PRO A 70 -10.90 10.00 -24.59
CA PRO A 70 -11.50 10.83 -25.64
C PRO A 70 -10.53 11.93 -26.09
N TRP A 71 -9.48 11.60 -26.85
CA TRP A 71 -8.39 12.54 -27.23
C TRP A 71 -8.87 13.89 -27.76
N LYS A 72 -9.88 13.88 -28.63
CA LYS A 72 -10.44 15.09 -29.25
C LYS A 72 -11.21 15.98 -28.26
N ASN A 73 -11.69 15.40 -27.16
CA ASN A 73 -12.62 16.01 -26.21
C ASN A 73 -12.19 15.73 -24.75
N ILE A 74 -10.89 15.60 -24.46
CA ILE A 74 -10.39 15.17 -23.13
C ILE A 74 -10.78 16.14 -22.01
N TYR A 75 -11.12 17.38 -22.38
CA TYR A 75 -11.62 18.43 -21.49
C TYR A 75 -13.11 18.29 -21.16
N THR A 76 -13.92 17.68 -22.04
CA THR A 76 -15.39 17.65 -21.94
C THR A 76 -15.98 16.24 -21.89
N GLN A 77 -15.19 15.19 -22.10
CA GLN A 77 -15.63 13.80 -22.04
C GLN A 77 -14.79 13.01 -21.02
N SER A 78 -15.43 12.08 -20.32
CA SER A 78 -14.78 11.25 -19.30
C SER A 78 -13.81 10.24 -19.91
N THR A 79 -12.65 10.08 -19.29
CA THR A 79 -11.75 8.95 -19.55
C THR A 79 -12.26 7.75 -18.76
N LYS A 80 -12.56 6.63 -19.42
CA LYS A 80 -13.07 5.42 -18.75
C LYS A 80 -11.96 4.39 -18.63
N ALA A 81 -11.65 3.99 -17.39
CA ALA A 81 -10.74 2.89 -17.09
C ALA A 81 -11.53 1.75 -16.43
N THR A 82 -11.48 0.57 -17.02
CA THR A 82 -12.16 -0.62 -16.50
C THR A 82 -11.19 -1.78 -16.36
N ILE A 83 -11.17 -2.39 -15.18
CA ILE A 83 -10.50 -3.65 -14.88
C ILE A 83 -11.60 -4.62 -14.46
N ASP A 84 -11.73 -5.74 -15.14
CA ASP A 84 -12.70 -6.77 -14.80
C ASP A 84 -12.02 -8.14 -14.76
N GLY A 85 -12.30 -8.89 -13.70
CA GLY A 85 -11.91 -10.29 -13.56
C GLY A 85 -10.40 -10.50 -13.38
N LEU A 86 -9.82 -9.96 -12.30
CA LEU A 86 -8.43 -10.24 -11.92
C LEU A 86 -8.39 -11.41 -10.93
N PHE A 87 -7.85 -12.53 -11.36
CA PHE A 87 -7.76 -13.77 -10.59
C PHE A 87 -6.31 -14.21 -10.44
N LEU A 88 -5.80 -14.20 -9.21
CA LEU A 88 -4.44 -14.60 -8.88
C LEU A 88 -4.42 -15.76 -7.88
N LEU A 89 -3.70 -16.82 -8.20
CA LEU A 89 -3.28 -17.88 -7.29
C LEU A 89 -1.77 -17.78 -7.11
N VAL A 90 -1.37 -17.45 -5.90
CA VAL A 90 0.01 -17.25 -5.47
C VAL A 90 0.40 -18.42 -4.56
N VAL A 91 1.59 -18.96 -4.75
CA VAL A 91 2.13 -20.07 -3.96
C VAL A 91 3.57 -19.77 -3.54
N PRO A 92 4.09 -20.40 -2.48
CA PRO A 92 5.52 -20.37 -2.18
C PRO A 92 6.36 -20.83 -3.39
N LYS A 93 7.51 -20.19 -3.63
CA LYS A 93 8.42 -20.60 -4.73
C LYS A 93 8.88 -22.06 -4.61
N THR A 94 8.91 -22.59 -3.39
CA THR A 94 9.32 -23.96 -3.06
C THR A 94 8.33 -25.02 -3.55
N GLU A 95 7.08 -24.64 -3.86
CA GLU A 95 6.06 -25.56 -4.38
C GLU A 95 6.09 -25.70 -5.90
N VAL A 96 6.88 -24.86 -6.59
CA VAL A 96 7.09 -24.95 -8.02
C VAL A 96 8.37 -25.72 -8.29
N GLU A 97 8.32 -26.66 -9.25
CA GLU A 97 9.52 -27.39 -9.67
C GLU A 97 10.60 -26.42 -10.16
N TYR A 98 11.81 -26.58 -9.64
CA TYR A 98 12.93 -25.74 -10.02
C TYR A 98 13.35 -26.01 -11.47
N ASP A 99 13.22 -24.99 -12.31
CA ASP A 99 13.77 -24.96 -13.66
C ASP A 99 14.96 -23.99 -13.71
N ALA A 100 16.16 -24.54 -13.89
CA ALA A 100 17.40 -23.77 -13.94
C ALA A 100 17.41 -22.70 -15.04
N LYS A 101 16.81 -22.95 -16.20
CA LYS A 101 16.78 -21.97 -17.30
C LYS A 101 15.85 -20.82 -16.98
N ARG A 102 14.71 -21.13 -16.36
CA ARG A 102 13.74 -20.14 -15.93
C ARG A 102 14.29 -19.27 -14.81
N ASP A 103 14.90 -19.88 -13.79
CA ASP A 103 15.50 -19.15 -12.67
C ASP A 103 16.66 -18.26 -13.12
N GLU A 104 17.55 -18.74 -14.01
CA GLU A 104 18.63 -17.91 -14.59
C GLU A 104 18.07 -16.70 -15.36
N LYS A 105 16.99 -16.90 -16.12
CA LYS A 105 16.31 -15.83 -16.85
C LYS A 105 15.69 -14.82 -15.88
N GLU A 106 14.97 -15.28 -14.85
CA GLU A 106 14.34 -14.42 -13.84
C GLU A 106 15.40 -13.61 -13.05
N GLN A 107 16.52 -14.23 -12.66
CA GLN A 107 17.63 -13.54 -12.00
C GLN A 107 18.29 -12.50 -12.89
N HIS A 108 18.49 -12.82 -14.17
CA HIS A 108 19.04 -11.88 -15.13
C HIS A 108 18.10 -10.68 -15.35
N GLU A 109 16.80 -10.91 -15.54
CA GLU A 109 15.79 -9.86 -15.67
C GLU A 109 15.74 -8.96 -14.43
N ALA A 110 15.71 -9.54 -13.23
CA ALA A 110 15.72 -8.79 -11.98
C ALA A 110 17.00 -7.93 -11.83
N LYS A 111 18.16 -8.50 -12.15
CA LYS A 111 19.44 -7.79 -12.11
C LYS A 111 19.46 -6.61 -13.07
N MET A 112 18.99 -6.81 -14.30
CA MET A 112 18.95 -5.74 -15.30
C MET A 112 17.94 -4.65 -14.91
N LYS A 113 16.79 -5.04 -14.34
CA LYS A 113 15.80 -4.09 -13.80
C LYS A 113 16.41 -3.21 -12.71
N GLU A 114 17.19 -3.79 -11.79
CA GLU A 114 17.90 -3.03 -10.75
C GLU A 114 18.92 -2.05 -11.35
N VAL A 115 19.71 -2.47 -12.34
CA VAL A 115 20.65 -1.58 -13.06
C VAL A 115 19.92 -0.39 -13.69
N TYR A 116 18.83 -0.64 -14.42
CA TYR A 116 18.05 0.42 -15.04
C TYR A 116 17.41 1.36 -14.01
N HIS A 117 16.92 0.82 -12.88
CA HIS A 117 16.36 1.63 -11.81
C HIS A 117 17.40 2.57 -11.18
N ILE A 118 18.62 2.08 -10.93
CA ILE A 118 19.73 2.91 -10.43
C ILE A 118 20.10 4.01 -11.44
N GLU A 119 20.09 3.68 -12.74
CA GLU A 119 20.35 4.65 -13.81
C GLU A 119 19.26 5.73 -13.89
N GLU A 120 17.98 5.36 -13.78
CA GLU A 120 16.84 6.31 -13.73
C GLU A 120 16.99 7.27 -12.54
N LEU A 121 17.14 6.74 -11.32
CA LEU A 121 17.34 7.56 -10.11
C LEU A 121 18.53 8.51 -10.23
N ARG A 122 19.61 8.07 -10.90
CA ARG A 122 20.78 8.92 -11.13
C ARG A 122 20.48 10.05 -12.11
N LYS A 123 19.80 9.76 -13.22
CA LYS A 123 19.39 10.77 -14.20
C LYS A 123 18.47 11.79 -13.56
N GLU A 124 17.51 11.36 -12.73
CA GLU A 124 16.65 12.24 -11.95
C GLU A 124 17.46 13.13 -11.00
N GLN A 125 18.45 12.59 -10.29
CA GLN A 125 19.32 13.38 -9.41
C GLN A 125 20.22 14.37 -10.18
N GLU A 126 20.74 13.98 -11.34
CA GLU A 126 21.52 14.85 -12.24
C GLU A 126 20.63 15.96 -12.81
N ALA A 127 19.40 15.63 -13.22
CA ALA A 127 18.38 16.58 -13.65
C ALA A 127 18.01 17.55 -12.52
N GLN A 128 17.77 17.08 -11.30
CA GLN A 128 17.48 17.94 -10.14
C GLN A 128 18.65 18.86 -9.76
N LYS A 129 19.91 18.42 -9.94
CA LYS A 129 21.09 19.26 -9.73
C LYS A 129 21.23 20.34 -10.82
N ASN A 130 20.95 19.99 -12.07
CA ASN A 130 21.00 20.91 -13.21
C ASN A 130 19.76 21.85 -13.27
N ALA A 131 18.62 21.42 -12.72
CA ALA A 131 17.37 22.18 -12.61
C ALA A 131 17.42 23.32 -11.57
N LYS A 132 18.54 23.49 -10.86
CA LYS A 132 18.85 24.76 -10.19
C LYS A 132 19.22 25.89 -11.17
N SER A 133 19.35 25.61 -12.47
CA SER A 133 19.72 26.60 -13.49
C SER A 133 18.86 26.69 -14.77
N SER A 134 17.91 25.79 -15.04
CA SER A 134 16.79 25.96 -16.00
C SER A 134 16.07 24.61 -16.16
N ASP A 135 14.79 24.63 -16.55
CA ASP A 135 13.89 23.48 -16.76
C ASP A 135 13.28 22.80 -15.53
N LYS A 136 12.42 23.55 -14.81
CA LYS A 136 11.33 22.98 -14.00
C LYS A 136 10.04 22.73 -14.81
N ASN A 137 10.01 23.06 -16.10
CA ASN A 137 8.74 23.23 -16.83
C ASN A 137 8.15 21.93 -17.39
N ASN A 138 8.98 20.96 -17.76
CA ASN A 138 8.52 19.69 -18.34
C ASN A 138 7.88 18.75 -17.31
N ASP A 139 8.45 18.61 -16.10
CA ASP A 139 7.85 17.80 -15.02
C ASP A 139 6.48 18.36 -14.61
N THR A 140 6.40 19.69 -14.47
CA THR A 140 5.15 20.33 -14.07
C THR A 140 4.04 20.13 -15.10
N PHE A 141 4.37 20.02 -16.39
CA PHE A 141 3.38 19.78 -17.44
C PHE A 141 2.81 18.35 -17.40
N ALA A 142 3.65 17.32 -17.27
CA ALA A 142 3.19 15.93 -17.22
C ALA A 142 2.34 15.67 -15.96
N GLU A 143 2.76 16.20 -14.80
CA GLU A 143 1.99 16.16 -13.56
C GLU A 143 0.62 16.86 -13.70
N ARG A 144 0.58 18.03 -14.37
CA ARG A 144 -0.67 18.76 -14.64
C ARG A 144 -1.60 18.00 -15.58
N MET A 145 -1.06 17.30 -16.57
CA MET A 145 -1.84 16.45 -17.47
C MET A 145 -2.41 15.24 -16.73
N GLN A 146 -1.62 14.60 -15.86
CA GLN A 146 -2.08 13.49 -15.03
C GLN A 146 -3.26 13.93 -14.16
N LEU A 147 -3.18 15.11 -13.52
CA LEU A 147 -4.29 15.68 -12.76
C LEU A 147 -5.54 15.89 -13.62
N GLN A 148 -5.39 16.32 -14.88
CA GLN A 148 -6.53 16.49 -15.81
C GLN A 148 -7.14 15.15 -16.27
N VAL A 149 -6.33 14.12 -16.50
CA VAL A 149 -6.82 12.77 -16.79
C VAL A 149 -7.55 12.19 -15.57
N ILE A 150 -7.01 12.40 -14.36
CA ILE A 150 -7.62 11.97 -13.09
C ILE A 150 -8.94 12.73 -12.82
N ARG A 151 -9.00 14.02 -13.17
CA ARG A 151 -10.20 14.86 -13.00
C ARG A 151 -11.44 14.25 -13.64
N ASN A 152 -11.32 13.78 -14.88
CA ASN A 152 -12.41 13.20 -15.66
C ASN A 152 -12.37 11.67 -15.70
N LEU A 153 -11.61 11.03 -14.81
CA LEU A 153 -11.52 9.57 -14.73
C LEU A 153 -12.81 8.98 -14.16
N GLU A 154 -13.41 8.09 -14.93
CA GLU A 154 -14.39 7.11 -14.50
C GLU A 154 -13.69 5.77 -14.34
N LEU A 155 -13.64 5.26 -13.11
CA LEU A 155 -12.96 4.01 -12.78
C LEU A 155 -13.99 2.93 -12.46
N SER A 156 -13.83 1.74 -13.02
CA SER A 156 -14.60 0.55 -12.66
C SER A 156 -13.68 -0.65 -12.52
N ILE A 157 -13.40 -1.07 -11.29
CA ILE A 157 -12.65 -2.28 -10.98
C ILE A 157 -13.64 -3.32 -10.48
N ARG A 158 -13.66 -4.53 -11.04
CA ARG A 158 -14.64 -5.57 -10.73
C ARG A 158 -13.99 -6.95 -10.64
N ASN A 159 -14.62 -7.83 -9.86
CA ASN A 159 -14.31 -9.25 -9.77
C ASN A 159 -12.82 -9.52 -9.51
N ILE A 160 -12.30 -8.99 -8.40
CA ILE A 160 -10.91 -9.23 -8.00
C ILE A 160 -10.88 -10.34 -6.97
N HIS A 161 -10.02 -11.32 -7.18
CA HIS A 161 -9.73 -12.38 -6.22
C HIS A 161 -8.26 -12.76 -6.27
N VAL A 162 -7.55 -12.49 -5.18
CA VAL A 162 -6.14 -12.86 -4.98
C VAL A 162 -6.08 -13.87 -3.86
N VAL A 163 -5.50 -15.05 -4.11
CA VAL A 163 -5.35 -16.12 -3.12
C VAL A 163 -3.90 -16.50 -3.01
N TYR A 164 -3.38 -16.51 -1.79
CA TYR A 164 -2.15 -17.19 -1.41
C TYR A 164 -2.48 -18.56 -0.83
N GLU A 165 -1.94 -19.62 -1.41
CA GLU A 165 -2.09 -21.00 -0.94
C GLU A 165 -0.73 -21.53 -0.48
N ASP A 166 -0.69 -22.11 0.71
CA ASP A 166 0.55 -22.61 1.32
C ASP A 166 0.34 -23.99 1.91
N LYS A 167 1.13 -24.95 1.43
CA LYS A 167 1.22 -26.33 1.93
C LYS A 167 2.59 -26.63 2.52
N SER A 168 3.53 -25.70 2.37
CA SER A 168 4.93 -25.86 2.73
C SER A 168 5.16 -25.54 4.19
N THR A 169 4.52 -24.48 4.69
CA THR A 169 4.65 -24.01 6.08
C THR A 169 4.16 -25.07 7.07
N LYS A 170 2.99 -25.66 6.80
CA LYS A 170 2.40 -26.76 7.59
C LYS A 170 1.90 -27.87 6.68
N PRO A 171 2.71 -28.90 6.41
CA PRO A 171 2.34 -29.98 5.49
C PRO A 171 1.04 -30.72 5.85
N ASN A 172 0.74 -30.83 7.15
CA ASN A 172 -0.48 -31.50 7.63
C ASN A 172 -1.69 -30.56 7.78
N HIS A 173 -1.48 -29.24 7.72
CA HIS A 173 -2.48 -28.20 7.92
C HIS A 173 -2.29 -27.07 6.89
N PRO A 174 -2.51 -27.33 5.59
CA PRO A 174 -2.37 -26.31 4.56
C PRO A 174 -3.37 -25.18 4.79
N PHE A 175 -3.02 -23.96 4.42
CA PHE A 175 -3.92 -22.82 4.58
C PHE A 175 -3.98 -21.96 3.32
N ALA A 176 -5.05 -21.17 3.23
CA ALA A 176 -5.24 -20.23 2.14
C ALA A 176 -5.65 -18.86 2.68
N PHE A 177 -4.84 -17.86 2.39
CA PHE A 177 -5.14 -16.45 2.64
C PHE A 177 -5.70 -15.83 1.36
N GLY A 178 -6.80 -15.10 1.44
CA GLY A 178 -7.39 -14.50 0.26
C GLY A 178 -7.94 -13.11 0.46
N PHE A 179 -7.92 -12.35 -0.63
CA PHE A 179 -8.46 -11.02 -0.78
C PHE A 179 -9.49 -11.05 -1.90
N THR A 180 -10.70 -10.58 -1.64
CA THR A 180 -11.74 -10.46 -2.66
C THR A 180 -12.37 -9.08 -2.69
N LEU A 181 -12.80 -8.68 -3.87
CA LEU A 181 -13.54 -7.45 -4.11
C LEU A 181 -14.54 -7.68 -5.23
N ASN A 182 -15.81 -7.37 -4.96
CA ASN A 182 -16.86 -7.42 -5.98
C ASN A 182 -16.70 -6.26 -6.97
N TYR A 183 -16.74 -5.03 -6.47
CA TYR A 183 -16.44 -3.87 -7.31
C TYR A 183 -15.98 -2.63 -6.53
N ILE A 184 -15.20 -1.79 -7.20
CA ILE A 184 -14.97 -0.38 -6.86
C ILE A 184 -15.33 0.43 -8.09
N THR A 185 -16.20 1.41 -7.91
CA THR A 185 -16.58 2.34 -8.98
C THR A 185 -16.39 3.77 -8.52
N LEU A 186 -15.95 4.63 -9.45
CA LEU A 186 -15.85 6.06 -9.25
C LEU A 186 -16.50 6.74 -10.45
N HIS A 187 -17.65 7.36 -10.23
CA HIS A 187 -18.42 8.02 -11.27
C HIS A 187 -18.60 9.50 -10.98
N THR A 188 -18.60 10.31 -12.03
CA THR A 188 -18.96 11.72 -11.92
C THR A 188 -20.48 11.86 -11.78
N THR A 189 -20.93 12.78 -10.94
CA THR A 189 -22.35 12.98 -10.63
C THR A 189 -22.77 14.44 -10.76
N THR A 190 -24.09 14.67 -10.80
CA THR A 190 -24.67 15.99 -10.55
C THR A 190 -24.51 16.37 -9.07
N PRO A 191 -24.78 17.64 -8.69
CA PRO A 191 -24.87 18.04 -7.28
C PRO A 191 -25.88 17.22 -6.45
N ASP A 192 -26.91 16.66 -7.10
CA ASP A 192 -27.91 15.76 -6.49
C ASP A 192 -27.45 14.28 -6.43
N TRP A 193 -26.17 14.00 -6.65
CA TRP A 193 -25.57 12.66 -6.62
C TRP A 193 -26.14 11.66 -7.63
N LYS A 194 -26.64 12.15 -8.76
CA LYS A 194 -27.08 11.30 -9.87
C LYS A 194 -25.93 11.14 -10.89
N PRO A 195 -25.61 9.92 -11.35
CA PRO A 195 -24.56 9.71 -12.35
C PRO A 195 -24.78 10.57 -13.60
N THR A 196 -23.74 11.29 -14.05
CA THR A 196 -23.78 12.12 -15.25
C THR A 196 -22.41 12.23 -15.90
N ILE A 197 -22.40 12.49 -17.20
CA ILE A 197 -21.21 12.94 -17.91
C ILE A 197 -21.14 14.46 -17.76
N LEU A 198 -20.00 15.01 -17.35
CA LEU A 198 -19.77 16.46 -17.32
C LEU A 198 -19.90 16.99 -18.75
N LYS A 199 -20.84 17.92 -18.98
CA LYS A 199 -21.02 18.56 -20.30
C LYS A 199 -20.38 19.95 -20.38
N GLU A 200 -20.07 20.55 -19.24
CA GLU A 200 -19.58 21.93 -19.09
C GLU A 200 -18.43 22.01 -18.07
N ASP A 201 -17.57 23.03 -18.17
CA ASP A 201 -16.50 23.31 -17.19
C ASP A 201 -17.11 23.91 -15.92
N THR A 202 -17.66 23.05 -15.06
CA THR A 202 -18.20 23.49 -13.78
C THR A 202 -17.07 23.72 -12.77
N PRO A 203 -17.16 24.77 -11.92
CA PRO A 203 -16.14 25.06 -10.90
C PRO A 203 -16.07 23.96 -9.82
N LEU A 204 -17.19 23.27 -9.58
CA LEU A 204 -17.32 22.16 -8.66
C LEU A 204 -17.54 20.85 -9.43
N ILE A 205 -16.85 19.80 -9.01
CA ILE A 205 -16.97 18.46 -9.58
C ILE A 205 -17.41 17.51 -8.48
N HIS A 206 -18.52 16.82 -8.70
CA HIS A 206 -19.01 15.82 -7.77
C HIS A 206 -18.63 14.43 -8.30
N LYS A 207 -18.02 13.62 -7.44
CA LYS A 207 -17.74 12.20 -7.71
C LYS A 207 -18.35 11.35 -6.62
N LEU A 208 -18.95 10.24 -7.03
CA LEU A 208 -19.47 9.20 -6.14
C LEU A 208 -18.59 7.96 -6.30
N GLY A 209 -17.92 7.60 -5.21
CA GLY A 209 -17.22 6.33 -5.05
C GLY A 209 -18.14 5.32 -4.40
N ASP A 210 -18.24 4.13 -4.98
CA ASP A 210 -18.96 2.99 -4.40
C ASP A 210 -18.06 1.75 -4.42
N LEU A 211 -17.81 1.19 -3.24
CA LEU A 211 -17.03 -0.02 -3.05
C LEU A 211 -17.93 -1.07 -2.41
N SER A 212 -17.98 -2.24 -3.03
CA SER A 212 -18.82 -3.36 -2.61
C SER A 212 -17.98 -4.59 -2.29
N ALA A 213 -18.32 -5.20 -1.15
CA ALA A 213 -17.85 -6.49 -0.69
C ALA A 213 -16.32 -6.67 -0.74
N LEU A 214 -15.57 -5.67 -0.26
CA LEU A 214 -14.14 -5.83 0.02
C LEU A 214 -13.96 -6.75 1.22
N SER A 215 -13.27 -7.88 1.07
CA SER A 215 -13.08 -8.81 2.17
C SER A 215 -11.70 -9.47 2.16
N ILE A 216 -11.29 -9.88 3.34
CA ILE A 216 -10.06 -10.63 3.58
C ILE A 216 -10.44 -11.88 4.35
N TYR A 217 -9.94 -13.03 3.93
CA TYR A 217 -10.22 -14.29 4.58
C TYR A 217 -8.95 -15.11 4.80
N TRP A 218 -9.03 -16.01 5.77
CA TRP A 218 -7.98 -16.98 6.06
C TRP A 218 -8.63 -18.33 6.38
N ASN A 219 -8.52 -19.25 5.44
CA ASN A 219 -9.02 -20.61 5.59
C ASN A 219 -7.89 -21.51 6.09
N THR A 220 -8.05 -22.01 7.31
CA THR A 220 -7.21 -23.07 7.86
C THR A 220 -7.65 -24.42 7.29
N ASP A 221 -6.72 -25.35 7.12
CA ASP A 221 -6.99 -26.68 6.52
C ASP A 221 -7.62 -26.60 5.12
N ALA A 222 -7.15 -25.65 4.31
CA ALA A 222 -7.68 -25.38 2.98
C ALA A 222 -7.36 -26.53 2.01
N GLN A 223 -8.36 -26.94 1.23
CA GLN A 223 -8.13 -27.85 0.10
C GLN A 223 -7.32 -27.16 -0.99
N SER A 224 -6.36 -27.89 -1.53
CA SER A 224 -5.49 -27.35 -2.56
C SER A 224 -6.20 -27.07 -3.88
N ARG A 225 -5.87 -25.94 -4.51
CA ARG A 225 -6.33 -25.58 -5.85
C ARG A 225 -5.24 -25.70 -6.91
N SER A 226 -3.97 -25.81 -6.52
CA SER A 226 -2.83 -25.88 -7.46
C SER A 226 -2.76 -27.14 -8.32
N GLY A 227 -3.59 -28.15 -8.05
CA GLY A 227 -3.75 -29.35 -8.88
C GLY A 227 -4.96 -29.36 -9.82
N LEU A 228 -5.80 -28.32 -9.79
CA LEU A 228 -6.97 -28.21 -10.65
C LEU A 228 -6.59 -27.77 -12.06
N SER A 229 -7.43 -28.07 -13.05
CA SER A 229 -7.30 -27.45 -14.37
C SER A 229 -7.48 -25.94 -14.25
N ARG A 230 -6.88 -25.17 -15.16
CA ARG A 230 -6.96 -23.68 -15.14
C ARG A 230 -8.40 -23.19 -15.12
N ASP A 231 -9.28 -23.81 -15.90
CA ASP A 231 -10.69 -23.41 -15.98
C ASP A 231 -11.45 -23.71 -14.69
N GLU A 232 -11.16 -24.85 -14.04
CA GLU A 232 -11.74 -25.18 -12.73
C GLU A 232 -11.26 -24.24 -11.63
N ALA A 233 -9.97 -23.90 -11.63
CA ALA A 233 -9.39 -22.95 -10.69
C ALA A 233 -10.01 -21.56 -10.85
N LEU A 234 -10.15 -21.05 -12.08
CA LEU A 234 -10.82 -19.78 -12.36
C LEU A 234 -12.30 -19.80 -11.96
N LYS A 235 -13.02 -20.89 -12.25
CA LYS A 235 -14.41 -21.04 -11.81
C LYS A 235 -14.52 -21.01 -10.29
N ASN A 236 -13.61 -21.67 -9.58
CA ASN A 236 -13.57 -21.67 -8.12
C ASN A 236 -13.32 -20.26 -7.56
N LEU A 237 -12.38 -19.52 -8.15
CA LEU A 237 -12.07 -18.15 -7.73
C LEU A 237 -13.25 -17.19 -7.98
N ARG A 238 -13.93 -17.27 -9.12
CA ARG A 238 -15.12 -16.45 -9.42
C ARG A 238 -16.25 -16.65 -8.42
N GLN A 239 -16.56 -17.91 -8.08
CA GLN A 239 -17.70 -18.25 -7.22
C GLN A 239 -17.53 -17.84 -5.74
N ARG A 240 -16.30 -17.55 -5.31
CA ARG A 240 -15.96 -17.21 -3.93
C ARG A 240 -15.99 -15.71 -3.62
N ILE A 241 -16.16 -14.87 -4.63
CA ILE A 241 -16.33 -13.42 -4.43
C ILE A 241 -17.73 -13.20 -3.87
N ALA A 242 -17.83 -12.53 -2.71
CA ALA A 242 -19.12 -12.21 -2.12
C ALA A 242 -19.86 -11.20 -3.02
N VAL A 243 -21.12 -11.48 -3.32
CA VAL A 243 -22.00 -10.58 -4.09
C VAL A 243 -23.12 -10.10 -3.17
N ASN A 244 -23.31 -8.78 -3.07
CA ASN A 244 -24.30 -8.06 -2.27
C ASN A 244 -25.45 -8.92 -1.70
N ASN A 245 -25.51 -9.09 -0.38
CA ASN A 245 -26.60 -9.74 0.38
C ASN A 245 -27.03 -11.16 -0.07
N GLN A 246 -26.31 -11.79 -1.00
CA GLN A 246 -26.43 -13.20 -1.30
C GLN A 246 -25.38 -13.96 -0.50
N GLN A 247 -25.80 -15.10 0.05
CA GLN A 247 -25.08 -15.95 1.00
C GLN A 247 -23.56 -15.81 0.88
N THR A 248 -22.93 -15.22 1.90
CA THR A 248 -21.49 -15.34 2.09
C THR A 248 -21.13 -16.81 1.99
N PRO A 249 -20.17 -17.20 1.12
CA PRO A 249 -19.77 -18.60 0.99
C PRO A 249 -19.47 -19.16 2.39
N THR A 250 -20.20 -20.19 2.80
CA THR A 250 -20.14 -20.74 4.16
C THR A 250 -18.82 -21.42 4.46
N ASP A 251 -18.01 -21.68 3.43
CA ASP A 251 -16.70 -22.30 3.49
C ASP A 251 -15.54 -21.29 3.56
N ILE A 252 -15.85 -20.00 3.77
CA ILE A 252 -14.85 -18.94 3.91
C ILE A 252 -14.85 -18.39 5.35
N SER A 253 -13.69 -18.47 5.99
CA SER A 253 -13.41 -17.91 7.30
C SER A 253 -12.86 -16.49 7.15
N TYR A 254 -13.75 -15.51 7.15
CA TYR A 254 -13.38 -14.09 6.98
C TYR A 254 -12.62 -13.54 8.18
N ILE A 255 -11.50 -12.86 7.91
CA ILE A 255 -10.86 -11.94 8.86
C ILE A 255 -11.54 -10.58 8.79
N LEU A 256 -11.68 -10.03 7.59
CA LEU A 256 -12.49 -8.85 7.32
C LEU A 256 -13.73 -9.31 6.55
N ARG A 257 -14.90 -9.16 7.16
CA ARG A 257 -16.17 -9.44 6.48
C ARG A 257 -16.37 -8.50 5.28
N PRO A 258 -17.19 -8.87 4.28
CA PRO A 258 -17.49 -8.02 3.13
C PRO A 258 -17.88 -6.59 3.52
N LEU A 259 -16.95 -5.66 3.32
CA LEU A 259 -17.07 -4.25 3.63
C LEU A 259 -17.66 -3.50 2.43
N ASN A 260 -18.65 -2.67 2.69
CA ASN A 260 -19.25 -1.76 1.72
C ASN A 260 -18.97 -0.32 2.14
N ILE A 261 -18.55 0.51 1.19
CA ILE A 261 -18.19 1.92 1.43
C ILE A 261 -18.83 2.79 0.37
N LYS A 262 -19.48 3.87 0.80
CA LYS A 262 -19.94 4.94 -0.09
C LYS A 262 -19.19 6.22 0.20
N ALA A 263 -18.53 6.77 -0.81
CA ALA A 263 -17.77 8.00 -0.70
C ALA A 263 -18.36 9.09 -1.61
N ARG A 264 -18.70 10.23 -1.02
CA ARG A 264 -19.13 11.45 -1.72
C ARG A 264 -17.95 12.41 -1.74
N ILE A 265 -17.50 12.77 -2.94
CA ILE A 265 -16.32 13.60 -3.15
C ILE A 265 -16.75 14.86 -3.90
N VAL A 266 -16.41 16.03 -3.38
CA VAL A 266 -16.58 17.32 -4.06
C VAL A 266 -15.20 17.93 -4.26
N LEU A 267 -14.87 18.24 -5.52
CA LEU A 267 -13.60 18.83 -5.92
C LEU A 267 -13.83 20.28 -6.33
N ALA A 268 -13.16 21.21 -5.64
CA ALA A 268 -13.15 22.64 -5.96
C ALA A 268 -11.77 23.05 -6.48
N MET A 269 -11.52 22.79 -7.77
CA MET A 269 -10.19 22.91 -8.38
C MET A 269 -9.74 24.37 -8.60
N LYS A 270 -10.66 25.35 -8.49
CA LYS A 270 -10.41 26.79 -8.67
C LYS A 270 -10.71 27.55 -7.36
N PRO A 271 -9.95 27.33 -6.27
CA PRO A 271 -10.29 27.83 -4.93
C PRO A 271 -10.36 29.37 -4.84
N ARG A 272 -9.64 30.10 -5.70
CA ARG A 272 -9.71 31.58 -5.78
C ARG A 272 -11.08 32.10 -6.22
N GLN A 273 -11.76 31.40 -7.14
CA GLN A 273 -13.08 31.79 -7.63
C GLN A 273 -14.15 31.64 -6.53
N GLU A 274 -13.91 30.75 -5.57
CA GLU A 274 -14.76 30.49 -4.42
C GLU A 274 -14.29 31.24 -3.15
N GLU A 275 -13.42 32.24 -3.31
CA GLU A 275 -12.85 33.04 -2.21
C GLU A 275 -12.24 32.18 -1.08
N PHE A 276 -11.71 30.99 -1.41
CA PHE A 276 -11.14 30.03 -0.45
C PHE A 276 -12.11 29.55 0.65
N LYS A 277 -13.43 29.68 0.45
CA LYS A 277 -14.45 29.28 1.44
C LYS A 277 -14.71 27.77 1.48
N ARG A 278 -14.41 27.06 0.41
CA ARG A 278 -14.61 25.61 0.27
C ARG A 278 -13.27 24.89 0.16
N PRO A 279 -13.14 23.68 0.71
CA PRO A 279 -11.94 22.89 0.55
C PRO A 279 -11.79 22.41 -0.89
N MET A 280 -10.54 22.23 -1.33
CA MET A 280 -10.24 21.72 -2.68
C MET A 280 -10.70 20.27 -2.85
N PHE A 281 -10.59 19.47 -1.79
CA PHE A 281 -11.12 18.11 -1.67
C PHE A 281 -12.01 18.01 -0.43
N ASP A 282 -13.33 17.97 -0.60
CA ASP A 282 -14.32 17.60 0.43
C ASP A 282 -14.70 16.13 0.22
N ILE A 283 -14.27 15.25 1.11
CA ILE A 283 -14.47 13.80 1.00
C ILE A 283 -15.27 13.33 2.20
N LYS A 284 -16.47 12.81 1.96
CA LYS A 284 -17.33 12.21 2.98
C LYS A 284 -17.49 10.73 2.72
N VAL A 285 -17.13 9.91 3.69
CA VAL A 285 -17.15 8.45 3.58
C VAL A 285 -18.10 7.89 4.62
N ASP A 286 -19.11 7.17 4.15
CA ASP A 286 -20.10 6.48 4.98
C ASP A 286 -19.81 4.97 4.96
N LEU A 287 -19.64 4.37 6.15
CA LEU A 287 -19.44 2.93 6.35
C LEU A 287 -20.48 2.40 7.34
N ASP A 288 -21.18 1.33 6.97
CA ASP A 288 -22.20 0.73 7.83
C ASP A 288 -21.57 -0.14 8.93
N GLU A 289 -20.78 -1.15 8.56
CA GLU A 289 -20.16 -2.06 9.52
C GLU A 289 -18.74 -2.39 9.07
N PHE A 290 -17.78 -2.24 9.99
CA PHE A 290 -16.41 -2.71 9.83
C PHE A 290 -16.18 -3.83 10.85
N SER A 291 -16.21 -5.08 10.40
CA SER A 291 -16.11 -6.25 11.26
C SER A 291 -14.80 -7.02 11.05
N LEU A 292 -13.93 -6.97 12.05
CA LEU A 292 -12.72 -7.78 12.14
C LEU A 292 -12.99 -9.01 12.99
N ASN A 293 -12.60 -10.18 12.48
CA ASN A 293 -12.80 -11.45 13.12
C ASN A 293 -11.47 -12.20 13.10
N ILE A 294 -11.04 -12.72 14.24
CA ILE A 294 -9.83 -13.54 14.30
C ILE A 294 -10.08 -14.75 15.18
N ASN A 295 -9.55 -15.89 14.77
CA ASN A 295 -9.58 -17.10 15.59
C ASN A 295 -8.17 -17.61 15.90
N ARG A 296 -8.08 -18.57 16.82
CA ARG A 296 -6.82 -19.18 17.27
C ARG A 296 -6.02 -19.82 16.13
N ASP A 297 -6.68 -20.59 15.27
CA ASP A 297 -6.03 -21.34 14.19
C ASP A 297 -5.42 -20.38 13.16
N GLN A 298 -6.17 -19.35 12.77
CA GLN A 298 -5.72 -18.27 11.88
C GLN A 298 -4.53 -17.49 12.48
N TYR A 299 -4.60 -17.16 13.77
CA TYR A 299 -3.50 -16.49 14.46
C TYR A 299 -2.25 -17.37 14.51
N SER A 300 -2.39 -18.67 14.81
CA SER A 300 -1.26 -19.61 14.79
C SER A 300 -0.66 -19.71 13.39
N ASP A 301 -1.48 -19.93 12.36
CA ASP A 301 -1.00 -20.06 10.98
C ASP A 301 -0.27 -18.80 10.51
N LEU A 302 -0.75 -17.61 10.87
CA LEU A 302 -0.06 -16.35 10.59
C LEU A 302 1.32 -16.30 11.26
N LEU A 303 1.44 -16.69 12.53
CA LEU A 303 2.72 -16.74 13.21
C LEU A 303 3.68 -17.74 12.55
N ASP A 304 3.16 -18.90 12.17
CA ASP A 304 3.96 -19.97 11.54
C ASP A 304 4.42 -19.55 10.14
N LEU A 305 3.59 -18.85 9.36
CA LEU A 305 3.97 -18.26 8.08
C LEU A 305 5.07 -17.20 8.25
N LEU A 306 4.95 -16.34 9.26
CA LEU A 306 5.94 -15.29 9.54
C LEU A 306 7.30 -15.88 9.94
N GLU A 307 7.33 -16.98 10.69
CA GLU A 307 8.55 -17.72 11.02
C GLU A 307 9.11 -18.47 9.80
N PHE A 308 8.25 -19.12 9.02
CA PHE A 308 8.64 -19.87 7.83
C PHE A 308 9.15 -18.96 6.70
N ARG A 309 8.82 -17.67 6.69
CA ARG A 309 9.35 -16.70 5.72
C ARG A 309 10.88 -16.67 5.67
N ASP A 310 11.55 -16.69 6.82
CA ASP A 310 13.01 -16.67 6.88
C ASP A 310 13.58 -17.96 6.29
N TYR A 311 12.95 -19.09 6.61
CA TYR A 311 13.26 -20.38 6.00
C TYR A 311 13.04 -20.39 4.49
N LEU A 312 11.91 -19.88 3.98
CA LEU A 312 11.62 -19.76 2.55
C LEU A 312 12.64 -18.89 1.82
N SER A 313 13.07 -17.79 2.45
CA SER A 313 14.06 -16.88 1.87
C SER A 313 15.42 -17.58 1.72
N ILE A 314 15.84 -18.33 2.75
CA ILE A 314 17.04 -19.16 2.72
C ILE A 314 16.90 -20.30 1.69
N GLN A 315 15.77 -21.00 1.70
CA GLN A 315 15.52 -22.13 0.81
C GLN A 315 15.50 -21.70 -0.66
N THR A 316 14.88 -20.56 -0.97
CA THR A 316 14.85 -19.98 -2.33
C THR A 316 16.28 -19.70 -2.83
N LYS A 317 17.18 -19.21 -1.97
CA LYS A 317 18.59 -18.98 -2.34
C LYS A 317 19.32 -20.27 -2.74
N TYR A 318 19.03 -21.37 -2.05
CA TYR A 318 19.74 -22.64 -2.22
C TYR A 318 18.97 -23.69 -3.04
N ILE A 319 17.79 -23.34 -3.56
CA ILE A 319 16.88 -24.27 -4.25
C ILE A 319 17.55 -24.94 -5.47
N LYS A 320 18.50 -24.26 -6.11
CA LYS A 320 19.30 -24.79 -7.23
C LYS A 320 20.14 -26.03 -6.90
N TYR A 321 20.44 -26.26 -5.62
CA TYR A 321 21.15 -27.45 -5.16
C TYR A 321 20.19 -28.55 -4.69
N HIS A 322 18.89 -28.25 -4.57
CA HIS A 322 17.92 -29.16 -3.97
C HIS A 322 17.82 -30.45 -4.79
N ILE A 323 18.06 -31.58 -4.12
CA ILE A 323 18.04 -32.89 -4.74
C ILE A 323 16.61 -33.42 -4.65
N ASN A 324 15.97 -33.75 -5.78
CA ASN A 324 14.70 -34.49 -5.76
C ASN A 324 14.92 -35.84 -5.06
N ILE A 325 14.34 -35.99 -3.87
CA ILE A 325 14.51 -37.19 -3.05
C ILE A 325 13.55 -38.26 -3.59
N GLY A 326 14.08 -39.17 -4.42
CA GLY A 326 13.38 -40.41 -4.75
C GLY A 326 13.23 -41.31 -3.51
N ILE A 327 12.13 -42.06 -3.46
CA ILE A 327 11.66 -42.89 -2.33
C ILE A 327 12.66 -43.98 -1.88
N GLN A 328 13.72 -44.24 -2.66
CA GLN A 328 14.59 -45.43 -2.52
C GLN A 328 15.97 -45.18 -1.86
N GLU A 329 16.32 -43.96 -1.44
CA GLU A 329 17.67 -43.66 -0.90
C GLU A 329 17.68 -43.07 0.52
N LYS A 330 18.77 -43.30 1.27
CA LYS A 330 18.95 -42.79 2.65
C LYS A 330 18.93 -41.26 2.68
N PRO A 331 17.92 -40.62 3.31
CA PRO A 331 17.73 -39.16 3.25
C PRO A 331 18.88 -38.35 3.87
N SER A 332 19.62 -38.90 4.83
CA SER A 332 20.63 -38.18 5.61
C SER A 332 21.88 -37.82 4.80
N THR A 333 22.44 -38.76 4.02
CA THR A 333 23.65 -38.51 3.22
C THR A 333 23.41 -37.47 2.12
N LYS A 334 22.23 -37.52 1.46
CA LYS A 334 21.85 -36.52 0.46
C LYS A 334 21.61 -35.14 1.06
N ARG A 335 21.00 -35.04 2.24
CA ARG A 335 20.84 -33.75 2.96
C ARG A 335 22.20 -33.13 3.32
N TRP A 336 23.16 -33.93 3.79
CA TRP A 336 24.52 -33.45 4.05
C TRP A 336 25.26 -33.03 2.78
N LYS A 337 25.12 -33.80 1.70
CA LYS A 337 25.69 -33.46 0.40
C LYS A 337 25.11 -32.14 -0.13
N PHE A 338 23.78 -31.97 -0.04
CA PHE A 338 23.11 -30.71 -0.36
C PHE A 338 23.67 -29.54 0.45
N ALA A 339 23.73 -29.66 1.78
CA ALA A 339 24.24 -28.59 2.64
C ALA A 339 25.70 -28.24 2.31
N TYR A 340 26.54 -29.25 2.09
CA TYR A 340 27.93 -29.08 1.68
C TYR A 340 28.02 -28.37 0.32
N GLU A 341 27.32 -28.84 -0.70
CA GLU A 341 27.34 -28.25 -2.05
C GLU A 341 26.80 -26.82 -2.04
N ALA A 342 25.73 -26.53 -1.29
CA ALA A 342 25.16 -25.20 -1.17
C ALA A 342 26.16 -24.20 -0.56
N ILE A 343 26.77 -24.54 0.59
CA ILE A 343 27.71 -23.65 1.28
C ILE A 343 29.01 -23.52 0.48
N VAL A 344 29.54 -24.63 -0.03
CA VAL A 344 30.82 -24.62 -0.76
C VAL A 344 30.70 -23.82 -2.04
N ASN A 345 29.62 -23.97 -2.80
CA ASN A 345 29.48 -23.31 -4.09
C ASN A 345 28.99 -21.86 -3.99
N GLU A 346 28.24 -21.48 -2.95
CA GLU A 346 27.72 -20.10 -2.82
C GLU A 346 28.58 -19.20 -1.92
N GLU A 347 29.19 -19.75 -0.86
CA GLU A 347 29.89 -18.94 0.14
C GLU A 347 31.41 -19.11 0.10
N ILE A 348 31.90 -20.34 -0.10
CA ILE A 348 33.33 -20.65 0.03
C ILE A 348 34.06 -20.45 -1.31
N ARG A 349 33.72 -21.23 -2.34
CA ARG A 349 34.40 -21.21 -3.65
C ARG A 349 34.39 -19.83 -4.29
N PRO A 350 33.28 -19.08 -4.37
CA PRO A 350 33.29 -17.76 -5.00
C PRO A 350 34.26 -16.81 -4.30
N ARG A 351 34.35 -16.86 -2.97
CA ARG A 351 35.32 -16.06 -2.21
C ARG A 351 36.76 -16.45 -2.52
N PHE A 352 37.09 -17.74 -2.61
CA PHE A 352 38.47 -18.14 -2.92
C PHE A 352 38.83 -17.94 -4.39
N GLU A 353 37.88 -18.19 -5.30
CA GLU A 353 38.09 -18.08 -6.73
C GLU A 353 38.16 -16.63 -7.18
N CYS A 354 37.42 -15.69 -6.57
CA CYS A 354 37.48 -14.28 -6.95
C CYS A 354 38.84 -13.63 -6.63
N TYR A 355 39.60 -14.14 -5.64
CA TYR A 355 40.94 -13.64 -5.31
C TYR A 355 42.08 -14.30 -6.10
N LYS A 356 41.79 -15.26 -7.00
CA LYS A 356 42.81 -15.81 -7.89
C LYS A 356 43.16 -14.78 -8.96
N TRP A 357 44.46 -14.51 -9.16
CA TRP A 357 44.94 -13.54 -10.14
C TRP A 357 44.40 -13.75 -11.55
N GLU A 358 44.26 -15.01 -11.99
CA GLU A 358 43.69 -15.36 -13.30
C GLU A 358 42.23 -14.91 -13.43
N ASN A 359 41.42 -15.10 -12.38
CA ASN A 359 40.02 -14.71 -12.36
C ASN A 359 39.86 -13.19 -12.22
N ILE A 360 40.71 -12.52 -11.45
CA ILE A 360 40.76 -11.06 -11.38
C ILE A 360 41.07 -10.49 -12.77
N LYS A 361 42.09 -11.04 -13.46
CA LYS A 361 42.45 -10.62 -14.82
C LYS A 361 41.30 -10.86 -15.79
N LEU A 362 40.70 -12.04 -15.79
CA LEU A 362 39.55 -12.39 -16.64
C LEU A 362 38.36 -11.45 -16.38
N HIS A 363 38.08 -11.12 -15.12
CA HIS A 363 37.02 -10.19 -14.75
C HIS A 363 37.31 -8.78 -15.27
N LEU A 364 38.54 -8.28 -15.10
CA LEU A 364 38.96 -6.98 -15.64
C LEU A 364 38.87 -6.94 -17.17
N ASP A 365 39.25 -8.01 -17.85
CA ASP A 365 39.15 -8.12 -19.30
C ASP A 365 37.68 -8.12 -19.76
N ARG A 366 36.78 -8.82 -19.06
CA ARG A 366 35.33 -8.76 -19.29
C ARG A 366 34.77 -7.34 -19.08
N CYS A 367 35.19 -6.65 -18.03
CA CYS A 367 34.78 -5.27 -17.77
C CYS A 367 35.22 -4.31 -18.89
N ARG A 368 36.44 -4.48 -19.40
CA ARG A 368 36.97 -3.70 -20.53
C ARG A 368 36.22 -4.01 -21.83
N GLU A 369 35.99 -5.29 -22.12
CA GLU A 369 35.22 -5.76 -23.27
C GLU A 369 33.81 -5.16 -23.23
N TYR A 370 33.10 -5.31 -22.12
CA TYR A 370 31.76 -4.77 -21.94
C TYR A 370 31.73 -3.24 -22.11
N ARG A 371 32.69 -2.51 -21.51
CA ARG A 371 32.80 -1.06 -21.69
C ARG A 371 32.89 -0.67 -23.16
N SER A 372 33.73 -1.37 -23.92
CA SER A 372 33.94 -1.10 -25.34
C SER A 372 32.69 -1.37 -26.19
N LEU A 373 31.98 -2.46 -25.90
CA LEU A 373 30.76 -2.85 -26.61
C LEU A 373 29.63 -1.87 -26.29
N HIS A 374 29.43 -1.54 -25.02
CA HIS A 374 28.40 -0.59 -24.61
C HIS A 374 28.70 0.85 -25.10
N PHE A 375 29.98 1.25 -25.16
CA PHE A 375 30.36 2.51 -25.80
C PHE A 375 30.01 2.56 -27.29
N GLN A 376 30.23 1.46 -28.03
CA GLN A 376 29.82 1.37 -29.44
C GLN A 376 28.29 1.38 -29.60
N GLU A 377 27.57 0.78 -28.64
CA GLU A 377 26.11 0.82 -28.59
C GLU A 377 25.58 2.24 -28.37
N LEU A 378 26.15 3.01 -27.45
CA LEU A 378 25.81 4.43 -27.21
C LEU A 378 26.09 5.35 -28.42
N LEU A 379 27.00 4.93 -29.30
CA LEU A 379 27.30 5.60 -30.58
C LEU A 379 26.42 5.12 -31.73
N GLY A 380 25.52 4.14 -31.51
CA GLY A 380 24.67 3.55 -32.55
C GLY A 380 25.44 2.70 -33.58
N LYS A 381 26.67 2.27 -33.26
CA LYS A 381 27.58 1.55 -34.18
C LYS A 381 27.73 0.05 -33.87
N ALA A 382 27.03 -0.45 -32.85
CA ALA A 382 27.13 -1.85 -32.44
C ALA A 382 26.42 -2.80 -33.42
N THR A 383 27.10 -3.88 -33.80
CA THR A 383 26.52 -4.98 -34.59
C THR A 383 25.62 -5.89 -33.74
N VAL A 384 24.81 -6.74 -34.38
CA VAL A 384 23.93 -7.70 -33.69
C VAL A 384 24.74 -8.67 -32.82
N GLU A 385 25.87 -9.17 -33.33
CA GLU A 385 26.77 -10.07 -32.59
C GLU A 385 27.38 -9.38 -31.36
N GLN A 386 27.75 -8.10 -31.49
CA GLN A 386 28.28 -7.31 -30.38
C GLN A 386 27.25 -7.09 -29.28
N LYS A 387 25.96 -6.90 -29.64
CA LYS A 387 24.86 -6.81 -28.68
C LYS A 387 24.62 -8.13 -27.96
N GLN A 388 24.65 -9.25 -28.66
CA GLN A 388 24.54 -10.58 -28.05
C GLN A 388 25.71 -10.83 -27.09
N ARG A 389 26.94 -10.48 -27.48
CA ARG A 389 28.11 -10.59 -26.62
C ARG A 389 28.02 -9.71 -25.37
N ALA A 390 27.49 -8.50 -25.51
CA ALA A 390 27.23 -7.62 -24.37
C ALA A 390 26.23 -8.27 -23.38
N GLN A 391 25.15 -8.88 -23.87
CA GLN A 391 24.18 -9.61 -23.03
C GLN A 391 24.81 -10.81 -22.30
N GLU A 392 25.73 -11.54 -22.94
CA GLU A 392 26.48 -12.62 -22.27
C GLU A 392 27.37 -12.09 -21.13
N LEU A 393 28.02 -10.95 -21.33
CA LEU A 393 28.83 -10.30 -20.31
C LEU A 393 27.94 -9.77 -19.16
N GLU A 394 26.76 -9.25 -19.47
CA GLU A 394 25.77 -8.82 -18.48
C GLU A 394 25.33 -9.95 -17.56
N LYS A 395 25.32 -11.21 -18.01
CA LYS A 395 25.06 -12.35 -17.12
C LYS A 395 26.13 -12.53 -16.04
N ASN A 396 27.40 -12.26 -16.37
CA ASN A 396 28.56 -12.52 -15.51
C ASN A 396 28.97 -11.34 -14.62
N LEU A 397 28.64 -10.11 -15.02
CA LEU A 397 28.95 -8.90 -14.27
C LEU A 397 27.87 -8.63 -13.20
N ASP A 398 28.27 -8.05 -12.08
CA ASP A 398 27.37 -7.64 -11.00
C ASP A 398 26.78 -6.24 -11.27
N VAL A 399 25.74 -5.88 -10.50
CA VAL A 399 25.03 -4.60 -10.63
C VAL A 399 25.98 -3.41 -10.50
N PHE A 400 26.94 -3.49 -9.57
CA PHE A 400 27.91 -2.43 -9.33
C PHE A 400 28.81 -2.19 -10.55
N ASN A 401 29.45 -3.24 -11.10
CA ASN A 401 30.33 -3.09 -12.25
C ASN A 401 29.54 -2.64 -13.48
N LEU A 402 28.34 -3.19 -13.72
CA LEU A 402 27.48 -2.77 -14.83
C LEU A 402 27.16 -1.28 -14.75
N THR A 403 26.66 -0.81 -13.60
CA THR A 403 26.30 0.59 -13.38
C THR A 403 27.52 1.52 -13.54
N TYR A 404 28.66 1.13 -12.97
CA TYR A 404 29.90 1.91 -13.05
C TYR A 404 30.44 1.99 -14.49
N ILE A 405 30.49 0.86 -15.19
CA ILE A 405 31.01 0.78 -16.57
C ILE A 405 30.11 1.55 -17.53
N ARG A 406 28.79 1.35 -17.45
CA ARG A 406 27.83 2.08 -18.28
C ARG A 406 27.96 3.57 -18.09
N ARG A 407 28.03 4.04 -16.85
CA ARG A 407 28.30 5.46 -16.52
C ARG A 407 29.60 5.97 -17.15
N SER A 408 30.69 5.21 -17.01
CA SER A 408 31.99 5.59 -17.58
C SER A 408 31.91 5.73 -19.10
N ALA A 409 31.26 4.77 -19.77
CA ALA A 409 31.03 4.79 -21.21
C ALA A 409 30.10 5.95 -21.64
N GLU A 410 29.05 6.28 -20.87
CA GLU A 410 28.16 7.42 -21.12
C GLU A 410 28.92 8.75 -21.08
N ILE A 411 29.76 8.96 -20.06
CA ILE A 411 30.58 10.18 -19.92
C ILE A 411 31.53 10.32 -21.11
N GLU A 412 32.18 9.23 -21.52
CA GLU A 412 33.09 9.20 -22.65
C GLU A 412 32.36 9.43 -23.99
N ALA A 413 31.17 8.83 -24.16
CA ALA A 413 30.34 9.00 -25.35
C ALA A 413 29.84 10.45 -25.47
N LYS A 414 29.44 11.09 -24.36
CA LYS A 414 29.07 12.53 -24.34
C LYS A 414 30.26 13.39 -24.79
N LYS A 415 31.43 13.21 -24.18
CA LYS A 415 32.66 13.95 -24.58
C LYS A 415 33.00 13.80 -26.05
N LYS A 416 32.86 12.59 -26.62
CA LYS A 416 33.15 12.35 -28.04
C LYS A 416 32.11 12.97 -28.97
N LYS A 417 30.82 12.92 -28.60
CA LYS A 417 29.74 13.61 -29.34
C LYS A 417 29.90 15.14 -29.30
N ASP A 418 30.43 15.69 -28.20
CA ASP A 418 30.71 17.12 -28.07
C ASP A 418 31.97 17.57 -28.85
N GLN A 419 32.90 16.65 -29.12
CA GLN A 419 34.16 16.90 -29.85
C GLN A 419 34.06 16.66 -31.36
N GLU A 420 33.02 15.99 -31.86
CA GLU A 420 32.77 15.93 -33.30
C GLU A 420 32.40 17.34 -33.80
N PRO A 421 33.11 17.92 -34.78
CA PRO A 421 32.79 19.24 -35.29
C PRO A 421 31.35 19.19 -35.83
N LYS A 422 30.49 20.08 -35.34
CA LYS A 422 29.19 20.36 -35.95
C LYS A 422 29.43 20.94 -37.34
N THR A 423 29.63 20.05 -38.32
CA THR A 423 29.82 20.41 -39.71
C THR A 423 28.52 21.08 -40.19
N TRP A 424 28.61 22.38 -40.49
CA TRP A 424 27.56 23.23 -41.05
C TRP A 424 26.70 22.54 -42.14
N TRP A 425 27.30 21.63 -42.92
CA TRP A 425 26.63 20.89 -44.00
C TRP A 425 25.67 19.77 -43.55
N GLY A 426 25.69 19.35 -42.28
CA GLY A 426 24.73 18.36 -41.74
C GLY A 426 23.37 18.95 -41.34
N SER A 427 23.26 20.28 -41.26
CA SER A 427 21.99 20.95 -40.90
C SER A 427 21.06 21.16 -42.11
N VAL A 428 21.53 20.91 -43.34
CA VAL A 428 20.73 21.09 -44.57
C VAL A 428 20.13 19.77 -45.09
N SER A 429 20.69 18.61 -44.73
CA SER A 429 20.11 17.30 -45.10
C SER A 429 18.86 16.93 -44.30
N ASN A 430 18.65 17.52 -43.11
CA ASN A 430 17.40 17.36 -42.35
C ASN A 430 16.21 18.16 -42.91
N TRP A 431 16.42 18.98 -43.94
CA TRP A 431 15.35 19.69 -44.64
C TRP A 431 14.85 18.92 -45.89
N TRP A 432 15.63 17.97 -46.42
CA TRP A 432 15.30 17.23 -47.66
C TRP A 432 15.55 15.72 -47.55
N GLY A 433 14.99 15.05 -46.54
CA GLY A 433 14.96 13.58 -46.54
C GLY A 433 14.57 12.89 -45.24
N GLY A 434 13.32 12.39 -45.20
CA GLY A 434 12.97 11.11 -44.56
C GLY A 434 12.98 11.03 -43.03
N ASN A 435 11.77 11.02 -42.45
CA ASN A 435 11.47 10.60 -41.07
C ASN A 435 12.24 9.32 -40.66
N LYS A 436 13.19 9.47 -39.73
CA LYS A 436 13.48 8.43 -38.73
C LYS A 436 13.18 9.02 -37.35
N PRO A 437 12.34 8.35 -36.53
CA PRO A 437 12.09 8.81 -35.18
C PRO A 437 13.36 8.60 -34.32
N PRO A 438 13.64 9.49 -33.34
CA PRO A 438 14.77 9.33 -32.42
C PRO A 438 14.56 8.13 -31.49
N ASP A 439 15.63 7.37 -31.22
CA ASP A 439 15.65 6.17 -30.35
C ASP A 439 15.61 6.47 -28.84
N ASN A 440 15.18 7.65 -28.41
CA ASN A 440 14.84 7.91 -27.01
C ASN A 440 13.91 9.13 -26.91
N PRO A 441 12.63 8.97 -26.52
CA PRO A 441 11.70 10.07 -26.42
C PRO A 441 11.86 10.74 -25.04
N GLU A 442 12.92 11.52 -24.85
CA GLU A 442 12.75 12.73 -24.03
C GLU A 442 11.87 13.67 -24.86
N LEU A 443 10.56 13.41 -24.83
CA LEU A 443 9.55 14.25 -25.44
C LEU A 443 9.62 15.59 -24.71
N ASP A 444 10.19 16.59 -25.36
CA ASP A 444 10.19 17.97 -24.89
C ASP A 444 8.75 18.50 -25.07
N PHE A 445 7.87 18.16 -24.12
CA PHE A 445 6.41 18.22 -24.21
C PHE A 445 5.90 19.64 -24.51
N GLU A 446 6.64 20.68 -24.10
CA GLU A 446 6.30 22.07 -24.38
C GLU A 446 6.46 22.47 -25.86
N LYS A 447 7.31 21.78 -26.63
CA LYS A 447 7.60 22.13 -28.03
C LYS A 447 6.65 21.49 -29.04
N VAL A 448 5.84 20.54 -28.61
CA VAL A 448 5.01 19.70 -29.52
C VAL A 448 3.51 20.08 -29.45
N MET A 449 3.15 21.09 -28.65
CA MET A 449 1.77 21.59 -28.53
C MET A 449 1.61 22.95 -29.18
N SER A 450 0.46 23.21 -29.80
CA SER A 450 0.16 24.56 -30.30
C SER A 450 -0.03 25.54 -29.12
N PRO A 451 0.28 26.83 -29.27
CA PRO A 451 0.08 27.84 -28.23
C PRO A 451 -1.37 27.90 -27.72
N GLU A 452 -2.33 27.60 -28.59
CA GLU A 452 -3.77 27.56 -28.26
C GLU A 452 -4.15 26.37 -27.37
N GLU A 453 -3.60 25.19 -27.65
CA GLU A 453 -3.79 23.98 -26.81
C GLU A 453 -3.13 24.16 -25.44
N LYS A 454 -1.96 24.81 -25.39
CA LYS A 454 -1.25 25.14 -24.14
C LYS A 454 -2.10 26.06 -23.27
N LYS A 455 -2.70 27.10 -23.87
CA LYS A 455 -3.61 28.01 -23.16
C LYS A 455 -4.87 27.31 -22.66
N LYS A 456 -5.52 26.47 -23.48
CA LYS A 456 -6.69 25.69 -23.07
C LYS A 456 -6.39 24.74 -21.90
N LEU A 457 -5.22 24.09 -21.92
CA LEU A 457 -4.80 23.24 -20.81
C LEU A 457 -4.62 24.05 -19.52
N TYR A 458 -3.96 25.20 -19.61
CA TYR A 458 -3.72 26.10 -18.48
C TYR A 458 -5.01 26.65 -17.89
N ASP A 459 -5.96 27.08 -18.73
CA ASP A 459 -7.27 27.56 -18.28
C ASP A 459 -8.09 26.44 -17.61
N ALA A 460 -8.04 25.21 -18.15
CA ALA A 460 -8.76 24.07 -17.62
C ALA A 460 -8.27 23.62 -16.23
N ILE A 461 -6.96 23.70 -15.97
CA ILE A 461 -6.36 23.35 -14.68
C ILE A 461 -6.21 24.55 -13.72
N GLY A 462 -6.65 25.75 -14.13
CA GLY A 462 -6.56 26.98 -13.32
C GLY A 462 -5.15 27.55 -13.15
N TYR A 463 -4.27 27.35 -14.14
CA TYR A 463 -2.88 27.79 -14.12
C TYR A 463 -2.71 29.20 -14.69
N GLU A 464 -2.20 30.12 -13.86
CA GLU A 464 -1.91 31.52 -14.23
C GLU A 464 -0.39 31.77 -14.31
N GLY A 465 0.31 31.14 -15.27
CA GLY A 465 1.69 31.51 -15.67
C GLY A 465 2.80 31.40 -14.61
N GLU A 466 4.04 31.69 -15.02
CA GLU A 466 5.26 31.57 -14.20
C GLU A 466 5.56 32.81 -13.31
N ASP A 467 4.79 33.88 -13.40
CA ASP A 467 5.04 35.14 -12.67
C ASP A 467 4.23 35.29 -11.37
N THR A 468 4.09 34.22 -10.58
CA THR A 468 3.74 34.38 -9.16
C THR A 468 4.67 33.54 -8.30
N SER A 469 5.70 34.19 -7.78
CA SER A 469 6.36 33.77 -6.54
C SER A 469 5.27 33.44 -5.52
N THR A 470 5.09 32.14 -5.22
CA THR A 470 4.22 31.62 -4.16
C THR A 470 2.79 32.15 -4.21
N SER A 471 1.87 31.46 -4.92
CA SER A 471 0.44 31.58 -4.66
C SER A 471 0.19 31.33 -3.17
N THR A 472 0.07 32.40 -2.40
CA THR A 472 0.00 32.32 -0.93
C THR A 472 -1.46 32.05 -0.60
N TYR A 473 -1.81 30.78 -0.38
CA TYR A 473 -3.11 30.42 0.17
C TYR A 473 -3.32 31.14 1.51
N PRO A 474 -4.54 31.59 1.85
CA PRO A 474 -4.84 32.11 3.18
C PRO A 474 -4.47 31.08 4.27
N GLU A 475 -4.03 31.54 5.45
CA GLU A 475 -3.66 30.63 6.56
C GLU A 475 -4.81 29.74 7.02
N GLU A 476 -6.06 30.21 6.86
CA GLU A 476 -7.30 29.50 7.22
C GLU A 476 -7.77 28.51 6.14
N PHE A 477 -7.24 28.59 4.91
CA PHE A 477 -7.68 27.77 3.80
C PHE A 477 -7.38 26.30 4.05
N ILE A 478 -8.39 25.45 3.87
CA ILE A 478 -8.29 23.99 3.96
C ILE A 478 -8.25 23.45 2.54
N ASP A 479 -7.25 22.64 2.18
CA ASP A 479 -7.23 22.00 0.86
C ASP A 479 -7.82 20.59 0.87
N ILE A 480 -7.70 19.87 1.98
CA ILE A 480 -8.29 18.54 2.17
C ILE A 480 -9.16 18.57 3.43
N ASP A 481 -10.42 18.19 3.30
CA ASP A 481 -11.36 17.91 4.39
C ASP A 481 -11.93 16.49 4.16
N LEU A 482 -11.50 15.53 4.97
CA LEU A 482 -11.92 14.14 4.91
C LEU A 482 -12.71 13.80 6.16
N ALA A 483 -13.99 13.48 6.02
CA ALA A 483 -14.86 13.02 7.08
C ALA A 483 -15.26 11.57 6.84
N ILE A 484 -15.05 10.71 7.83
CA ILE A 484 -15.39 9.30 7.82
C ILE A 484 -16.39 9.05 8.95
N GLN A 485 -17.56 8.53 8.61
CA GLN A 485 -18.57 8.10 9.56
C GLN A 485 -18.71 6.58 9.47
N LEU A 486 -18.54 5.91 10.61
CA LEU A 486 -18.64 4.47 10.76
C LEU A 486 -19.72 4.15 11.79
N ASN A 487 -20.81 3.51 11.37
CA ASN A 487 -21.93 3.22 12.26
C ASN A 487 -21.56 2.16 13.31
N LEU A 488 -20.78 1.13 12.91
CA LEU A 488 -20.28 0.10 13.84
C LEU A 488 -18.88 -0.39 13.47
N LEU A 489 -17.93 -0.21 14.39
CA LEU A 489 -16.67 -0.95 14.41
C LEU A 489 -16.84 -2.17 15.32
N ASP A 490 -16.69 -3.37 14.77
CA ASP A 490 -16.86 -4.64 15.48
C ASP A 490 -15.56 -5.45 15.41
N VAL A 491 -15.01 -5.81 16.56
CA VAL A 491 -13.81 -6.64 16.67
C VAL A 491 -14.15 -7.88 17.47
N ASN A 492 -14.06 -9.05 16.82
CA ASN A 492 -14.47 -10.31 17.39
C ASN A 492 -13.31 -11.31 17.46
N VAL A 493 -13.23 -12.03 18.58
CA VAL A 493 -12.34 -13.18 18.74
C VAL A 493 -13.18 -14.44 18.85
N TRP A 494 -12.97 -15.39 17.93
CA TRP A 494 -13.76 -16.61 17.85
C TRP A 494 -12.89 -17.84 18.14
N SER A 495 -13.52 -18.93 18.55
CA SER A 495 -12.86 -20.23 18.68
C SER A 495 -13.84 -21.33 18.28
N LYS A 496 -13.31 -22.42 17.71
CA LYS A 496 -14.10 -23.62 17.46
C LYS A 496 -14.70 -24.13 18.78
N ILE A 497 -15.93 -24.63 18.72
CA ILE A 497 -16.58 -25.21 19.90
C ILE A 497 -15.86 -26.51 20.29
N ASN A 498 -15.57 -27.36 19.30
CA ASN A 498 -14.74 -28.57 19.40
C ASN A 498 -13.81 -28.66 18.18
N GLU A 499 -12.70 -29.40 18.28
CA GLU A 499 -11.74 -29.58 17.16
C GLU A 499 -12.38 -30.19 15.90
N ASN A 500 -13.44 -30.99 16.08
CA ASN A 500 -14.18 -31.64 14.99
C ASN A 500 -15.46 -30.90 14.56
N ASP A 501 -15.84 -29.81 15.23
CA ASP A 501 -17.07 -29.09 14.92
C ASP A 501 -16.81 -27.92 13.94
N ALA A 502 -17.67 -27.78 12.94
CA ALA A 502 -17.69 -26.63 12.03
C ALA A 502 -18.27 -25.35 12.67
N GLN A 503 -18.73 -25.43 13.92
CA GLN A 503 -19.35 -24.31 14.63
C GLN A 503 -18.33 -23.55 15.47
N PHE A 504 -18.33 -22.22 15.30
CA PHE A 504 -17.50 -21.28 16.06
C PHE A 504 -18.33 -20.58 17.13
N ARG A 505 -17.72 -20.31 18.28
CA ARG A 505 -18.26 -19.46 19.35
C ARG A 505 -17.48 -18.15 19.43
N VAL A 506 -18.20 -17.05 19.68
CA VAL A 506 -17.59 -15.76 20.00
C VAL A 506 -17.10 -15.79 21.44
N ILE A 507 -15.80 -15.61 21.65
CA ILE A 507 -15.19 -15.54 22.98
C ILE A 507 -15.30 -14.12 23.51
N ALA A 508 -14.96 -13.14 22.68
CA ALA A 508 -15.11 -11.74 23.00
C ALA A 508 -15.49 -10.94 21.76
N ARG A 509 -16.28 -9.88 22.00
CA ARG A 509 -16.72 -8.93 20.99
C ARG A 509 -16.55 -7.52 21.54
N ALA A 510 -15.77 -6.69 20.88
CA ALA A 510 -15.68 -5.26 21.16
C ALA A 510 -16.46 -4.51 20.07
N ALA A 511 -17.53 -3.84 20.47
CA ALA A 511 -18.41 -3.06 19.62
C ALA A 511 -18.26 -1.57 19.93
N ILE A 512 -17.94 -0.78 18.90
CA ILE A 512 -17.70 0.66 18.99
C ILE A 512 -18.64 1.35 17.98
N PRO A 513 -19.89 1.63 18.38
CA PRO A 513 -20.83 2.32 17.50
C PRO A 513 -20.53 3.81 17.41
N ASP A 514 -21.04 4.43 16.34
CA ASP A 514 -20.99 5.87 16.10
C ASP A 514 -19.56 6.44 16.17
N THR A 515 -18.66 5.91 15.33
CA THR A 515 -17.28 6.39 15.22
C THR A 515 -17.20 7.43 14.10
N ASN A 516 -16.73 8.63 14.43
CA ASN A 516 -16.45 9.69 13.45
C ASN A 516 -14.97 10.04 13.46
N LEU A 517 -14.39 10.17 12.27
CA LEU A 517 -13.02 10.63 12.07
C LEU A 517 -13.02 11.77 11.07
N VAL A 518 -12.39 12.90 11.42
CA VAL A 518 -12.21 14.04 10.52
C VAL A 518 -10.74 14.38 10.40
N PHE A 519 -10.24 14.45 9.18
CA PHE A 519 -8.88 14.88 8.83
C PHE A 519 -8.96 16.16 8.01
N LYS A 520 -8.20 17.19 8.41
CA LYS A 520 -8.11 18.45 7.69
C LYS A 520 -6.67 18.84 7.46
N ARG A 521 -6.37 19.40 6.28
CA ARG A 521 -5.05 19.95 5.95
C ARG A 521 -5.15 21.39 5.51
N ARG A 522 -4.28 22.25 6.04
CA ARG A 522 -4.10 23.64 5.58
C ARG A 522 -2.72 23.78 4.94
N PRO A 523 -2.63 24.04 3.63
CA PRO A 523 -1.35 24.02 2.92
C PRO A 523 -0.46 25.22 3.28
N ALA A 524 -1.04 26.40 3.52
CA ALA A 524 -0.31 27.64 3.80
C ALA A 524 0.61 27.54 5.02
N THR A 525 0.12 26.89 6.08
CA THR A 525 0.85 26.70 7.34
C THR A 525 1.38 25.28 7.50
N SER A 526 1.20 24.41 6.50
CA SER A 526 1.44 22.96 6.60
C SER A 526 0.78 22.34 7.85
N ALA A 527 -0.38 22.86 8.23
CA ALA A 527 -1.13 22.40 9.39
C ALA A 527 -1.95 21.16 9.07
N ILE A 528 -2.01 20.24 10.02
CA ILE A 528 -2.82 19.02 9.97
C ILE A 528 -3.66 18.99 11.23
N ALA A 529 -4.96 18.75 11.08
CA ALA A 529 -5.88 18.53 12.18
C ALA A 529 -6.57 17.17 12.03
N VAL A 530 -6.64 16.42 13.12
CA VAL A 530 -7.30 15.12 13.22
C VAL A 530 -8.26 15.15 14.41
N PHE A 531 -9.52 14.86 14.15
CA PHE A 531 -10.57 14.76 15.15
C PHE A 531 -11.10 13.33 15.13
N VAL A 532 -11.12 12.68 16.29
CA VAL A 532 -11.69 11.34 16.47
C VAL A 532 -12.73 11.41 17.56
N ASP A 533 -13.92 10.93 17.25
CA ASP A 533 -15.08 10.94 18.11
C ASP A 533 -15.64 9.52 18.19
N LEU A 534 -15.66 8.93 19.38
CA LEU A 534 -16.25 7.62 19.63
C LEU A 534 -17.55 7.80 20.41
N GLY A 535 -18.68 7.34 19.88
CA GLY A 535 -19.96 7.42 20.54
C GLY A 535 -20.05 6.55 21.79
N SER A 536 -19.76 5.25 21.67
CA SER A 536 -19.79 4.28 22.77
C SER A 536 -18.72 3.20 22.58
N PHE A 537 -18.49 2.40 23.63
CA PHE A 537 -17.58 1.25 23.62
C PHE A 537 -18.15 0.17 24.53
N GLN A 538 -18.47 -0.97 23.94
CA GLN A 538 -19.00 -2.11 24.68
C GLN A 538 -18.17 -3.35 24.40
N VAL A 539 -17.80 -4.07 25.45
CA VAL A 539 -17.12 -5.37 25.32
C VAL A 539 -18.01 -6.44 25.90
N PHE A 540 -18.32 -7.45 25.10
CA PHE A 540 -19.09 -8.63 25.48
C PHE A 540 -18.17 -9.83 25.57
N GLY A 541 -18.33 -10.64 26.61
CA GLY A 541 -17.59 -11.87 26.82
C GLY A 541 -18.31 -13.11 26.30
N ILE A 542 -17.79 -14.28 26.70
CA ILE A 542 -18.29 -15.58 26.24
C ILE A 542 -19.69 -15.85 26.82
N ALA A 543 -20.64 -16.24 25.96
CA ALA A 543 -21.95 -16.69 26.40
C ALA A 543 -21.81 -18.06 27.08
N THR A 544 -22.41 -18.24 28.25
CA THR A 544 -22.25 -19.46 29.05
C THR A 544 -22.95 -20.68 28.45
N ASP A 545 -23.98 -20.55 27.60
CA ASP A 545 -24.71 -21.71 27.00
C ASP A 545 -25.56 -21.34 25.75
N LEU A 546 -24.96 -20.93 24.62
CA LEU A 546 -25.75 -20.67 23.39
C LEU A 546 -25.17 -21.37 22.15
N LYS A 547 -25.98 -22.26 21.57
CA LYS A 547 -25.82 -22.74 20.19
C LYS A 547 -26.18 -21.62 19.22
N GLN A 548 -25.65 -21.70 18.00
CA GLN A 548 -25.66 -20.69 16.93
C GLN A 548 -27.04 -20.09 16.52
N SER A 549 -28.17 -20.53 17.09
CA SER A 549 -29.53 -20.22 16.64
C SER A 549 -30.25 -19.07 17.36
N ASP A 550 -29.79 -18.59 18.52
CA ASP A 550 -30.60 -17.69 19.36
C ASP A 550 -29.97 -16.29 19.48
N PHE A 551 -29.89 -15.56 18.36
CA PHE A 551 -29.44 -14.16 18.33
C PHE A 551 -30.48 -13.16 18.89
N SER A 552 -31.65 -13.62 19.34
CA SER A 552 -32.73 -12.78 19.88
C SER A 552 -32.69 -12.58 21.40
N ASN A 553 -31.90 -13.36 22.16
CA ASN A 553 -31.69 -13.21 23.60
C ASN A 553 -30.19 -13.22 23.90
N ASP A 554 -29.52 -12.09 23.70
CA ASP A 554 -28.07 -11.96 23.90
C ASP A 554 -27.74 -11.87 25.41
N ASN A 555 -27.62 -13.02 26.08
CA ASN A 555 -27.24 -13.16 27.49
C ASN A 555 -25.71 -13.09 27.73
N ARG A 556 -24.94 -12.47 26.82
CA ARG A 556 -23.48 -12.37 26.99
C ARG A 556 -23.11 -11.45 28.17
N PRO A 557 -22.08 -11.81 28.97
CA PRO A 557 -21.61 -10.93 30.03
C PRO A 557 -21.00 -9.65 29.44
N VAL A 558 -21.45 -8.49 29.90
CA VAL A 558 -20.86 -7.20 29.53
C VAL A 558 -19.62 -6.96 30.39
N LEU A 559 -18.47 -6.88 29.75
CA LEU A 559 -17.15 -6.71 30.38
C LEU A 559 -16.72 -5.24 30.41
N ALA A 560 -17.17 -4.43 29.47
CA ALA A 560 -16.94 -2.99 29.50
C ALA A 560 -18.12 -2.25 28.88
N GLN A 561 -18.51 -1.13 29.48
CA GLN A 561 -19.55 -0.24 28.94
C GLN A 561 -19.42 1.18 29.53
N PRO A 562 -19.97 2.22 28.88
CA PRO A 562 -20.04 3.55 29.47
C PRO A 562 -20.91 3.55 30.73
N VAL A 563 -20.47 4.30 31.74
CA VAL A 563 -21.27 4.50 32.96
C VAL A 563 -22.47 5.38 32.60
N SER A 564 -23.67 4.81 32.58
CA SER A 564 -24.90 5.56 32.32
C SER A 564 -25.20 6.48 33.50
N ARG A 565 -24.75 7.75 33.45
CA ARG A 565 -25.25 8.77 34.37
C ARG A 565 -26.60 9.25 33.83
N SER A 566 -27.68 8.94 34.55
CA SER A 566 -28.97 9.60 34.41
C SER A 566 -28.80 11.11 34.70
N LEU A 567 -28.41 11.89 33.70
CA LEU A 567 -28.47 13.34 33.74
C LEU A 567 -28.98 13.82 32.39
N SER A 568 -30.26 14.20 32.41
CA SER A 568 -30.94 14.99 31.40
C SER A 568 -30.08 16.18 30.96
N THR A 569 -29.52 16.13 29.76
CA THR A 569 -29.33 17.29 28.88
C THR A 569 -29.10 16.78 27.46
N SER A 570 -29.69 17.49 26.52
CA SER A 570 -29.97 17.14 25.12
C SER A 570 -28.75 17.00 24.18
N ASN A 571 -27.57 16.69 24.69
CA ASN A 571 -26.39 16.41 23.88
C ASN A 571 -25.94 14.96 24.13
N GLN A 572 -26.00 14.12 23.10
CA GLN A 572 -25.34 12.81 23.10
C GLN A 572 -23.87 13.00 23.50
N GLN A 573 -23.54 12.74 24.76
CA GLN A 573 -22.15 12.82 25.22
C GLN A 573 -21.39 11.65 24.60
N LYS A 574 -20.37 11.98 23.80
CA LYS A 574 -19.48 11.00 23.18
C LYS A 574 -18.57 10.40 24.25
N LEU A 575 -18.28 9.10 24.15
CA LEU A 575 -17.41 8.39 25.08
C LEU A 575 -15.98 8.92 25.06
N LEU A 576 -15.40 9.13 23.87
CA LEU A 576 -14.03 9.61 23.71
C LEU A 576 -13.98 10.63 22.58
N GLN A 577 -13.31 11.74 22.84
CA GLN A 577 -12.99 12.76 21.86
C GLN A 577 -11.49 13.02 21.89
N VAL A 578 -10.84 12.91 20.73
CA VAL A 578 -9.42 13.19 20.55
C VAL A 578 -9.28 14.24 19.45
N GLU A 579 -8.67 15.36 19.79
CA GLU A 579 -8.33 16.41 18.83
C GLU A 579 -6.81 16.57 18.81
N PHE A 580 -6.23 16.48 17.62
CA PHE A 580 -4.83 16.75 17.39
C PHE A 580 -4.70 17.79 16.29
N GLU A 581 -3.93 18.85 16.52
CA GLU A 581 -3.69 19.90 15.53
C GLU A 581 -2.23 20.34 15.54
N THR A 582 -1.63 20.50 14.37
CA THR A 582 -0.34 21.18 14.19
C THR A 582 -0.57 22.60 13.70
N ASN A 583 0.25 23.56 14.16
CA ASN A 583 0.16 24.98 13.78
C ASN A 583 -1.30 25.52 13.86
N PRO A 584 -1.93 25.51 15.05
CA PRO A 584 -3.27 26.06 15.25
C PRO A 584 -3.37 27.52 14.82
N LEU A 585 -4.56 27.94 14.37
CA LEU A 585 -4.79 29.28 13.80
C LEU A 585 -4.55 30.42 14.80
N ASP A 586 -4.74 30.17 16.09
CA ASP A 586 -4.46 31.13 17.16
C ASP A 586 -2.96 31.35 17.43
N LYS A 587 -2.08 30.56 16.77
CA LYS A 587 -0.62 30.61 16.88
C LYS A 587 -0.11 30.49 18.32
N SER A 588 -0.93 29.91 19.21
CA SER A 588 -0.62 29.79 20.64
C SER A 588 0.43 28.71 20.94
N SER A 589 0.58 27.74 20.03
CA SER A 589 1.47 26.60 20.15
C SER A 589 1.85 26.08 18.76
N ASP A 590 2.84 25.20 18.67
CA ASP A 590 3.17 24.45 17.45
C ASP A 590 2.30 23.20 17.32
N TYR A 591 1.84 22.66 18.45
CA TYR A 591 1.02 21.46 18.55
C TYR A 591 -0.08 21.65 19.59
N ARG A 592 -1.25 21.08 19.34
CA ARG A 592 -2.37 21.03 20.27
C ARG A 592 -2.90 19.61 20.35
N VAL A 593 -3.03 19.10 21.57
CA VAL A 593 -3.64 17.80 21.88
C VAL A 593 -4.75 18.04 22.88
N LYS A 594 -5.98 17.68 22.51
CA LYS A 594 -7.11 17.62 23.44
C LYS A 594 -7.66 16.22 23.51
N VAL A 595 -7.88 15.72 24.72
CA VAL A 595 -8.47 14.40 24.94
C VAL A 595 -9.53 14.51 26.02
N VAL A 596 -10.77 14.18 25.70
CA VAL A 596 -11.87 14.14 26.66
C VAL A 596 -12.46 12.73 26.65
N SER A 597 -12.57 12.07 27.80
CA SER A 597 -13.20 10.75 27.90
C SER A 597 -14.23 10.68 29.00
N GLN A 598 -15.33 9.95 28.76
CA GLN A 598 -16.32 9.60 29.79
C GLN A 598 -15.88 8.38 30.60
N SER A 599 -16.53 8.19 31.74
CA SER A 599 -16.30 7.04 32.63
C SER A 599 -16.71 5.73 31.98
N LEU A 600 -15.84 4.72 32.07
CA LEU A 600 -16.12 3.34 31.72
C LEU A 600 -16.27 2.47 32.97
N GLU A 601 -17.30 1.62 32.96
CA GLU A 601 -17.41 0.48 33.86
C GLU A 601 -16.70 -0.71 33.22
N ILE A 602 -15.75 -1.32 33.92
CA ILE A 602 -15.05 -2.52 33.46
C ILE A 602 -15.27 -3.65 34.47
N LYS A 603 -15.72 -4.81 34.01
CA LYS A 603 -16.03 -6.00 34.81
C LYS A 603 -15.11 -7.15 34.39
N TYR A 604 -14.38 -7.70 35.35
CA TYR A 604 -13.58 -8.89 35.13
C TYR A 604 -14.46 -10.13 35.00
N ASN A 605 -14.20 -10.95 33.97
CA ASN A 605 -14.81 -12.26 33.79
C ASN A 605 -13.72 -13.30 33.52
N ALA A 606 -13.48 -14.17 34.49
CA ALA A 606 -12.40 -15.15 34.46
C ALA A 606 -12.50 -16.08 33.24
N GLN A 607 -13.70 -16.57 32.92
CA GLN A 607 -13.91 -17.49 31.80
C GLN A 607 -13.53 -16.86 30.46
N THR A 608 -13.97 -15.62 30.22
CA THR A 608 -13.64 -14.90 28.98
C THR A 608 -12.15 -14.60 28.91
N ILE A 609 -11.55 -14.05 29.97
CA ILE A 609 -10.13 -13.66 29.97
C ILE A 609 -9.22 -14.87 29.80
N ASN A 610 -9.48 -15.97 30.50
CA ASN A 610 -8.71 -17.20 30.35
C ASN A 610 -8.84 -17.76 28.93
N LYS A 611 -10.04 -17.75 28.35
CA LYS A 611 -10.23 -18.25 26.98
C LYS A 611 -9.60 -17.37 25.92
N LEU A 612 -9.61 -16.05 26.12
CA LEU A 612 -8.84 -15.11 25.29
C LEU A 612 -7.35 -15.38 25.41
N ALA A 613 -6.84 -15.57 26.63
CA ALA A 613 -5.43 -15.90 26.85
C ALA A 613 -5.05 -17.19 26.10
N GLU A 614 -5.83 -18.27 26.23
CA GLU A 614 -5.62 -19.52 25.48
C GLU A 614 -5.59 -19.35 23.96
N CYS A 615 -6.34 -18.38 23.40
CA CYS A 615 -6.35 -18.13 21.95
C CYS A 615 -5.07 -17.47 21.44
N PHE A 616 -4.40 -16.71 22.29
CA PHE A 616 -3.17 -15.99 21.96
C PHE A 616 -1.92 -16.55 22.65
N GLU A 617 -2.09 -17.57 23.50
CA GLU A 617 -1.01 -18.27 24.18
C GLU A 617 -0.15 -19.01 23.16
N GLN A 618 1.16 -18.83 23.28
CA GLN A 618 2.15 -19.35 22.35
C GLN A 618 2.71 -20.67 22.87
N ASP A 619 2.89 -21.66 22.00
CA ASP A 619 3.70 -22.82 22.33
C ASP A 619 5.13 -22.35 22.64
N THR A 620 5.61 -22.63 23.85
CA THR A 620 6.92 -22.18 24.37
C THR A 620 8.13 -22.63 23.56
N GLN A 621 7.94 -23.47 22.55
CA GLN A 621 8.98 -23.93 21.61
C GLN A 621 9.21 -23.01 20.40
N ARG A 622 8.37 -21.98 20.16
CA ARG A 622 8.50 -21.11 18.98
C ARG A 622 9.55 -20.01 19.18
N ASN A 623 10.55 -19.95 18.31
CA ASN A 623 11.61 -18.93 18.37
C ASN A 623 11.25 -17.70 17.54
N LEU A 624 10.28 -16.91 18.02
CA LEU A 624 9.82 -15.69 17.36
C LEU A 624 10.81 -14.51 17.50
N GLN A 625 12.12 -14.73 17.65
CA GLN A 625 13.08 -13.64 17.70
C GLN A 625 12.99 -12.75 16.46
N GLY A 626 12.81 -13.32 15.26
CA GLY A 626 12.63 -12.57 14.01
C GLY A 626 11.38 -11.69 14.00
N VAL A 627 10.21 -12.24 14.38
CA VAL A 627 8.94 -11.49 14.44
C VAL A 627 8.96 -10.44 15.56
N LYS A 628 9.49 -10.80 16.74
CA LYS A 628 9.66 -9.85 17.85
C LYS A 628 10.64 -8.76 17.46
N GLN A 629 11.74 -9.08 16.78
CA GLN A 629 12.71 -8.09 16.30
C GLN A 629 12.15 -7.25 15.16
N ALA A 630 11.32 -7.78 14.27
CA ALA A 630 10.65 -7.03 13.20
C ALA A 630 9.53 -6.13 13.74
N ALA A 631 8.72 -6.61 14.67
CA ALA A 631 7.71 -5.82 15.36
C ALA A 631 8.37 -4.76 16.25
N TYR A 632 9.44 -5.14 16.97
CA TYR A 632 10.23 -4.22 17.78
C TYR A 632 10.99 -3.24 16.90
N SER A 633 11.55 -3.64 15.75
CA SER A 633 12.23 -2.73 14.83
C SER A 633 11.23 -1.79 14.18
N THR A 634 10.05 -2.26 13.79
CA THR A 634 8.97 -1.40 13.27
C THR A 634 8.45 -0.46 14.35
N TYR A 635 8.26 -0.93 15.58
CA TYR A 635 7.89 -0.09 16.71
C TYR A 635 8.99 0.91 17.05
N THR A 636 10.26 0.51 17.09
CA THR A 636 11.38 1.41 17.29
C THR A 636 11.55 2.33 16.12
N ASP A 637 11.28 1.93 14.88
CA ASP A 637 11.37 2.77 13.69
C ASP A 637 10.23 3.77 13.67
N VAL A 638 9.00 3.40 14.02
CA VAL A 638 7.88 4.33 14.18
C VAL A 638 8.14 5.25 15.35
N LYS A 639 8.61 4.74 16.50
CA LYS A 639 8.97 5.53 17.68
C LYS A 639 10.16 6.44 17.41
N HIS A 640 11.18 5.98 16.68
CA HIS A 640 12.42 6.68 16.37
C HIS A 640 12.20 7.63 15.19
N ARG A 641 11.36 7.31 14.21
CA ARG A 641 10.88 8.27 13.19
C ARG A 641 9.98 9.32 13.83
N SER A 642 9.08 8.95 14.74
CA SER A 642 8.28 9.91 15.50
C SER A 642 9.16 10.75 16.41
N TYR A 643 10.15 10.15 17.08
CA TYR A 643 11.11 10.83 17.94
C TYR A 643 12.13 11.65 17.16
N ILE A 644 12.61 11.23 15.98
CA ILE A 644 13.45 12.03 15.08
C ILE A 644 12.60 13.14 14.48
N LEU A 645 11.39 12.87 14.02
CA LEU A 645 10.48 13.90 13.53
C LEU A 645 10.20 14.90 14.64
N MET A 646 10.03 14.46 15.90
CA MET A 646 9.93 15.33 17.07
C MET A 646 11.26 16.04 17.38
N LYS A 647 12.41 15.35 17.37
CA LYS A 647 13.73 15.84 17.80
C LYS A 647 14.35 16.80 16.79
N HIS A 648 14.28 16.46 15.50
CA HIS A 648 14.62 17.34 14.39
C HIS A 648 13.74 18.59 14.38
N ASN A 649 12.52 18.49 14.91
CA ASN A 649 11.64 19.62 15.18
C ASN A 649 11.87 20.31 16.54
N VAL A 650 12.62 19.71 17.48
CA VAL A 650 12.92 20.22 18.85
C VAL A 650 14.24 21.00 18.92
N GLU A 651 15.10 20.91 17.89
CA GLU A 651 16.28 21.80 17.76
C GLU A 651 15.87 23.29 17.64
N LYS A 652 14.58 23.56 17.43
CA LYS A 652 13.89 24.81 17.78
C LYS A 652 12.86 24.44 18.84
N ILE A 653 12.91 25.04 20.04
CA ILE A 653 12.02 24.66 21.15
C ILE A 653 10.55 24.87 20.71
N LYS A 654 9.84 23.78 20.36
CA LYS A 654 8.43 23.82 19.98
C LYS A 654 7.52 23.76 21.21
N VAL A 655 6.44 24.53 21.18
CA VAL A 655 5.44 24.63 22.23
C VAL A 655 4.31 23.65 21.96
N LEU A 656 4.01 22.79 22.93
CA LEU A 656 2.93 21.79 22.89
C LEU A 656 1.85 22.19 23.89
N ASP A 657 0.64 22.47 23.41
CA ASP A 657 -0.58 22.71 24.19
C ASP A 657 -1.28 21.38 24.47
N ILE A 658 -1.56 21.09 25.74
CA ILE A 658 -2.15 19.82 26.21
C ILE A 658 -3.33 20.12 27.11
N ASP A 659 -4.49 19.59 26.75
CA ASP A 659 -5.72 19.59 27.56
C ASP A 659 -6.32 18.18 27.58
N ILE A 660 -6.04 17.43 28.64
CA ILE A 660 -6.53 16.07 28.83
C ILE A 660 -7.48 16.05 30.03
N ASP A 661 -8.69 15.56 29.83
CA ASP A 661 -9.74 15.38 30.83
C ASP A 661 -10.31 13.96 30.72
N LEU A 662 -9.83 13.05 31.57
CA LEU A 662 -10.26 11.66 31.59
C LEU A 662 -11.13 11.39 32.82
N GLN A 663 -12.43 11.21 32.63
CA GLN A 663 -13.36 10.92 33.71
C GLN A 663 -13.07 9.57 34.39
N SER A 664 -13.41 9.47 35.68
CA SER A 664 -13.14 8.31 36.54
C SER A 664 -13.76 7.04 35.99
N SER A 665 -12.95 6.14 35.43
CA SER A 665 -13.36 4.78 35.08
C SER A 665 -13.07 3.85 36.24
N TYR A 666 -13.87 2.80 36.41
CA TYR A 666 -13.67 1.84 37.50
C TYR A 666 -13.66 0.40 37.00
N PHE A 667 -12.91 -0.43 37.73
CA PHE A 667 -12.74 -1.85 37.46
C PHE A 667 -13.29 -2.68 38.61
N LEU A 668 -14.16 -3.63 38.28
CA LEU A 668 -14.78 -4.56 39.21
C LEU A 668 -14.17 -5.95 39.06
N LEU A 669 -13.61 -6.46 40.16
CA LEU A 669 -13.15 -7.83 40.30
C LEU A 669 -14.11 -8.60 41.21
N PRO A 670 -15.08 -9.36 40.65
CA PRO A 670 -16.04 -10.11 41.43
C PRO A 670 -15.42 -11.35 42.09
N GLU A 671 -15.96 -11.72 43.25
CA GLU A 671 -15.67 -12.98 43.93
C GLU A 671 -15.95 -14.16 42.98
N ASN A 672 -15.05 -15.14 42.93
CA ASN A 672 -15.09 -16.27 42.01
C ASN A 672 -15.00 -15.92 40.51
N GLY A 673 -14.66 -14.66 40.16
CA GLY A 673 -14.33 -14.27 38.78
C GLY A 673 -15.53 -14.15 37.82
N VAL A 674 -16.77 -14.19 38.31
CA VAL A 674 -17.98 -13.95 37.51
C VAL A 674 -18.87 -12.96 38.24
N TYR A 675 -19.21 -11.85 37.58
CA TYR A 675 -20.09 -10.84 38.18
C TYR A 675 -21.52 -11.37 38.30
N ARG A 676 -22.10 -11.23 39.48
CA ARG A 676 -23.52 -11.51 39.78
C ARG A 676 -24.04 -10.37 40.65
N ASP A 677 -25.28 -9.97 40.45
CA ASP A 677 -25.90 -8.96 41.29
C ASP A 677 -25.89 -9.41 42.77
N GLY A 678 -25.32 -8.57 43.64
CA GLY A 678 -25.17 -8.85 45.07
C GLY A 678 -23.93 -9.68 45.46
N ALA A 679 -23.08 -10.09 44.52
CA ALA A 679 -21.80 -10.74 44.84
C ALA A 679 -20.78 -9.74 45.41
N ALA A 680 -19.92 -10.21 46.31
CA ALA A 680 -18.78 -9.40 46.77
C ALA A 680 -17.83 -9.12 45.59
N ALA A 681 -17.32 -7.90 45.50
CA ALA A 681 -16.37 -7.51 44.46
C ALA A 681 -15.38 -6.47 44.97
N ILE A 682 -14.15 -6.53 44.49
CA ILE A 682 -13.16 -5.46 44.68
C ILE A 682 -13.41 -4.42 43.59
N CYS A 683 -13.71 -3.18 43.99
CA CYS A 683 -13.83 -2.04 43.09
C CYS A 683 -12.54 -1.21 43.14
N MET A 684 -11.90 -1.06 41.98
CA MET A 684 -10.74 -0.17 41.78
C MET A 684 -11.19 1.01 40.94
N ASP A 685 -11.26 2.20 41.55
CA ASP A 685 -11.51 3.44 40.83
C ASP A 685 -10.17 4.04 40.37
N PHE A 686 -10.05 4.35 39.08
CA PHE A 686 -8.82 4.91 38.52
C PHE A 686 -8.70 6.43 38.75
N GLY A 687 -9.73 7.07 39.29
CA GLY A 687 -9.74 8.50 39.57
C GLY A 687 -9.93 9.37 38.32
N HIS A 688 -10.23 10.65 38.55
CA HIS A 688 -10.31 11.67 37.50
C HIS A 688 -8.92 12.23 37.22
N LEU A 689 -8.44 12.10 35.99
CA LEU A 689 -7.19 12.70 35.54
C LEU A 689 -7.46 13.96 34.71
N THR A 690 -6.99 15.10 35.19
CA THR A 690 -6.92 16.34 34.41
C THR A 690 -5.48 16.78 34.24
N LEU A 691 -5.05 17.00 33.00
CA LEU A 691 -3.74 17.56 32.68
C LEU A 691 -3.94 18.77 31.76
N LYS A 692 -3.60 19.96 32.27
CA LYS A 692 -3.65 21.21 31.52
C LYS A 692 -2.30 21.90 31.56
N ARG A 693 -1.79 22.32 30.41
CA ARG A 693 -0.63 23.20 30.34
C ARG A 693 -1.07 24.66 30.44
N SER A 694 -0.56 25.40 31.42
CA SER A 694 -0.76 26.85 31.49
C SER A 694 0.13 27.57 30.48
N THR A 695 -0.47 28.32 29.55
CA THR A 695 0.25 29.10 28.52
C THR A 695 0.34 30.60 28.83
N LYS A 696 0.00 31.06 30.05
CA LYS A 696 0.19 32.47 30.41
C LYS A 696 1.63 32.73 30.90
N PRO A 697 2.44 33.59 30.26
CA PRO A 697 3.50 34.27 30.98
C PRO A 697 2.83 35.22 31.98
N SER A 698 3.10 35.06 33.27
CA SER A 698 2.69 36.05 34.25
C SER A 698 3.39 37.37 33.93
N GLN A 699 2.63 38.36 33.46
CA GLN A 699 2.97 39.76 33.70
C GLN A 699 2.86 39.98 35.20
N ASN A 700 3.91 39.59 35.92
CA ASN A 700 4.33 40.00 37.25
C ASN A 700 5.54 39.12 37.55
N GLY A 701 6.71 39.66 37.23
CA GLY A 701 7.96 39.08 37.69
C GLY A 701 8.02 39.29 39.19
N GLU A 702 7.76 38.23 39.95
CA GLU A 702 8.33 38.08 41.29
C GLU A 702 8.55 36.60 41.56
N GLN A 703 9.77 36.31 41.99
CA GLN A 703 10.33 34.99 42.21
C GLN A 703 9.48 34.17 43.18
N ALA A 704 9.15 32.94 42.79
CA ALA A 704 8.77 31.90 43.75
C ALA A 704 9.16 30.51 43.22
N THR A 705 10.46 30.21 43.29
CA THR A 705 10.91 28.82 43.42
C THR A 705 10.51 28.31 44.80
N SER A 706 9.46 27.51 44.88
CA SER A 706 9.31 26.53 45.96
C SER A 706 8.56 25.31 45.46
N LEU A 707 9.32 24.32 44.99
CA LEU A 707 8.91 22.91 45.04
C LEU A 707 8.74 22.56 46.52
N LYS A 708 7.49 22.43 46.98
CA LYS A 708 7.18 21.64 48.16
C LYS A 708 6.62 20.31 47.67
N GLU A 709 7.47 19.30 47.75
CA GLU A 709 7.05 17.91 47.81
C GLU A 709 6.11 17.75 49.01
N ALA A 710 4.94 17.14 48.79
CA ALA A 710 4.12 16.58 49.84
C ALA A 710 3.97 15.08 49.57
N LYS A 711 4.29 14.30 50.61
CA LYS A 711 4.22 12.85 50.72
C LYS A 711 2.86 12.27 50.36
#